data_AF-A0A560GYM2-F1
#
_entry.id   AF-A0A560GYM2-F1
#
_cell.length_a   1.000
_cell.length_b   1.000
_cell.length_c   1.000
_cell.angle_alpha   90.00
_cell.angle_beta   90.00
_cell.angle_gamma   90.00
#
_symmetry.space_group_name_H-M   'P 1'
#
loop_
_entity.id
_entity.type
_entity.pdbx_description
1 polymer ?
#
loop_
_entity_poly.entity_id
_entity_poly.type
_entity_poly.pdbx_seq_one_letter_code
_entity_poly.pdbx_strand_id
1 'polypeptide(L)'
;MRVTIFTVGTQGDIRPFIALGRGLAEAGHAVRIATGQSFQPMITGAGLDFAPLAADFRHIMSSEPDTMNRALNPLVVARTARRRFREAADPWVEAGLAAARDSDLIIASGIVTRLATAVAEATGTACVQAQLLPMTPAPDLPPMMLTPPRRPLPGIVNLALYHALRFATWQVMAPAINDVIRKRLGLRALPWYGPYFDDAANNRILYGFSTHVVPKPKSWGEGEVVTGYWHHDEADTWTPPQDLERFLADGPRPIYLGFGSMLSHDAETFTRTVMRALALSGQRAVLARGWGGLAPPPELDDRVMVIDHAPHDWLFPRVALAVHHGGAGTTAAAVRAGIPSVIVPFFGDQPFWGWRLNQLGVAPPALPRARLTAEALSAAITAAGGDTMRQRAEALGRQLRAEDGVGQAIETLNRWGLLSDRRPGSQQGDAQKGSAPPLPRRFIDAAGAAALVLMLSLPGIAMPPISAGAQAAEAPSEPAVPVVVAPVRAEDVPLYLGGIGSVQAYNTVAIRSRIDGQLMDLRFREGQEVAKGAVLAILDRRPLEANLKQAVATLAKDQSQLQNAQADLVRYQGMKEYASRKTLDTQQAQVAQYQAQVTADEAQVDYARAQLDYATITSPIAGRTGIRQIDAGNIVHAADTAPIVTVTQLHPISVIFTVNADDLPAFNLGASGAASGPATALPVQAYAKDNKTLLADGTLELVDNQIDQSTGTVRLKASFPNEDNRLWPGQFVNARVRVAVRRGGLTVPVTAVQQGPTGAYVWVVSAEGRAAMAAVTVARTDEGRALIDKGLTAGQLVVTDGQYNLKPGTRVAPQPSRSADGRSGTGAGPA
;
A
#
# COMPACT_ATOMS: atom_id res chain seq x y z
N MET A 1 3.20 -28.37 24.55
CA MET A 1 1.96 -27.67 24.15
C MET A 1 2.16 -26.89 22.86
N ARG A 2 1.09 -26.64 22.11
CA ARG A 2 1.07 -25.76 20.95
C ARG A 2 0.32 -24.46 21.25
N VAL A 3 1.01 -23.33 21.13
CA VAL A 3 0.46 -21.99 21.35
C VAL A 3 0.26 -21.31 20.00
N THR A 4 -0.95 -20.79 19.76
CA THR A 4 -1.22 -19.98 18.56
C THR A 4 -1.49 -18.53 18.95
N ILE A 5 -0.69 -17.63 18.41
CA ILE A 5 -0.79 -16.19 18.64
C ILE A 5 -1.52 -15.55 17.46
N PHE A 6 -2.71 -15.00 17.71
CA PHE A 6 -3.49 -14.22 16.75
C PHE A 6 -3.16 -12.75 16.91
N THR A 7 -2.53 -12.17 15.90
CA THR A 7 -2.19 -10.75 15.86
C THR A 7 -2.22 -10.23 14.44
N VAL A 8 -2.74 -9.03 14.23
CA VAL A 8 -2.78 -8.36 12.93
C VAL A 8 -2.48 -6.89 13.14
N GLY A 9 -1.63 -6.34 12.27
CA GLY A 9 -1.28 -4.93 12.30
C GLY A 9 -0.07 -4.63 11.44
N THR A 10 0.67 -3.61 11.85
CA THR A 10 1.94 -3.22 11.26
C THR A 10 3.10 -4.03 11.86
N GLN A 11 4.31 -3.86 11.33
CA GLN A 11 5.52 -4.48 11.89
C GLN A 11 5.72 -4.18 13.39
N GLY A 12 5.28 -3.01 13.87
CA GLY A 12 5.34 -2.64 15.29
C GLY A 12 4.39 -3.47 16.17
N ASP A 13 3.31 -4.00 15.59
CA ASP A 13 2.38 -4.90 16.28
C ASP A 13 2.91 -6.34 16.27
N ILE A 14 3.57 -6.77 15.18
CA ILE A 14 4.01 -8.16 15.00
C ILE A 14 5.30 -8.49 15.77
N ARG A 15 6.29 -7.59 15.79
CA ARG A 15 7.60 -7.85 16.41
C ARG A 15 7.54 -8.26 17.90
N PRO A 16 6.73 -7.60 18.75
CA PRO A 16 6.59 -8.01 20.15
C PRO A 16 6.02 -9.44 20.31
N PHE A 17 5.16 -9.88 19.39
CA PHE A 17 4.63 -11.25 19.41
C PHE A 17 5.62 -12.28 18.88
N ILE A 18 6.53 -11.89 17.99
CA ILE A 18 7.68 -12.74 17.63
C ILE A 18 8.60 -12.91 18.84
N ALA A 19 8.87 -11.85 19.60
CA ALA A 19 9.65 -11.94 20.84
C ALA A 19 9.01 -12.88 21.87
N LEU A 20 7.71 -12.68 22.15
CA LEU A 20 6.97 -13.57 23.05
C LEU A 20 6.94 -15.02 22.53
N GLY A 21 6.75 -15.20 21.22
CA GLY A 21 6.72 -16.51 20.58
C GLY A 21 8.06 -17.23 20.65
N ARG A 22 9.18 -16.52 20.46
CA ARG A 22 10.53 -17.07 20.65
C ARG A 22 10.77 -17.48 22.09
N GLY A 23 10.41 -16.64 23.07
CA GLY A 23 10.54 -17.01 24.49
C GLY A 23 9.70 -18.25 24.85
N LEU A 24 8.49 -18.37 24.31
CA LEU A 24 7.66 -19.57 24.49
C LEU A 24 8.28 -20.81 23.81
N ALA A 25 8.91 -20.64 22.65
CA ALA A 25 9.62 -21.72 21.95
C ALA A 25 10.87 -22.17 22.70
N GLU A 26 11.65 -21.22 23.23
CA GLU A 26 12.80 -21.46 24.11
C GLU A 26 12.39 -22.15 25.43
N ALA A 27 11.16 -21.88 25.91
CA ALA A 27 10.54 -22.59 27.03
C ALA A 27 9.97 -24.00 26.66
N GLY A 28 10.16 -24.47 25.42
CA GLY A 28 9.80 -25.81 24.99
C GLY A 28 8.39 -25.97 24.38
N HIS A 29 7.72 -24.88 24.04
CA HIS A 29 6.39 -24.92 23.41
C HIS A 29 6.48 -24.77 21.88
N ALA A 30 5.63 -25.47 21.12
CA ALA A 30 5.50 -25.21 19.69
C ALA A 30 4.66 -23.94 19.49
N VAL A 31 5.17 -22.95 18.76
CA VAL A 31 4.49 -21.66 18.61
C VAL A 31 4.18 -21.36 17.16
N ARG A 32 2.92 -20.96 16.92
CA ARG A 32 2.42 -20.50 15.64
C ARG A 32 1.92 -19.07 15.73
N ILE A 33 2.25 -18.23 14.75
CA ILE A 33 1.71 -16.87 14.64
C ILE A 33 0.75 -16.80 13.45
N ALA A 34 -0.52 -16.45 13.73
CA ALA A 34 -1.57 -16.26 12.76
C ALA A 34 -1.71 -14.75 12.43
N THR A 35 -1.28 -14.36 11.23
CA THR A 35 -1.27 -12.94 10.79
C THR A 35 -1.31 -12.81 9.25
N GLY A 36 -1.22 -11.58 8.74
CA GLY A 36 -1.19 -11.30 7.31
C GLY A 36 0.01 -11.94 6.58
N GLN A 37 -0.23 -12.37 5.34
CA GLN A 37 0.74 -13.09 4.49
C GLN A 37 2.10 -12.40 4.34
N SER A 38 2.14 -11.07 4.35
CA SER A 38 3.37 -10.27 4.21
C SER A 38 4.41 -10.52 5.31
N PHE A 39 4.00 -11.03 6.48
CA PHE A 39 4.91 -11.26 7.61
C PHE A 39 5.46 -12.69 7.69
N GLN A 40 5.09 -13.59 6.77
CA GLN A 40 5.56 -14.97 6.76
C GLN A 40 7.11 -15.08 6.81
N PRO A 41 7.89 -14.32 6.00
CA PRO A 41 9.35 -14.43 6.05
C PRO A 41 9.93 -14.03 7.42
N MET A 42 9.33 -13.03 8.07
CA MET A 42 9.79 -12.55 9.39
C MET A 42 9.50 -13.57 10.50
N ILE A 43 8.35 -14.23 10.45
CA ILE A 43 7.93 -15.24 11.44
C ILE A 43 8.76 -16.51 11.29
N THR A 44 8.85 -17.03 10.07
CA THR A 44 9.62 -18.24 9.77
C THR A 44 11.12 -18.04 9.96
N GLY A 45 11.66 -16.86 9.63
CA GLY A 45 13.04 -16.49 9.92
C GLY A 45 13.38 -16.43 11.41
N ALA A 46 12.38 -16.23 12.28
CA ALA A 46 12.52 -16.31 13.73
C ALA A 46 12.35 -17.73 14.29
N GLY A 47 12.20 -18.75 13.43
CA GLY A 47 12.03 -20.15 13.83
C GLY A 47 10.62 -20.51 14.34
N LEU A 48 9.61 -19.70 14.03
CA LEU A 48 8.22 -19.91 14.48
C LEU A 48 7.33 -20.39 13.33
N ASP A 49 6.28 -21.15 13.64
CA ASP A 49 5.30 -21.59 12.64
C ASP A 49 4.44 -20.38 12.18
N PHE A 50 4.12 -20.32 10.90
CA PHE A 50 3.24 -19.28 10.33
C PHE A 50 1.88 -19.86 9.95
N ALA A 51 0.80 -19.12 10.24
CA ALA A 51 -0.51 -19.35 9.65
C ALA A 51 -1.06 -18.10 8.96
N PRO A 52 -1.54 -18.21 7.71
CA PRO A 52 -2.13 -17.08 7.02
C PRO A 52 -3.49 -16.75 7.63
N LEU A 53 -3.66 -15.48 7.99
CA LEU A 53 -4.96 -14.88 8.25
C LEU A 53 -5.25 -13.90 7.11
N ALA A 54 -6.47 -13.91 6.57
CA ALA A 54 -6.91 -13.03 5.49
C ALA A 54 -7.07 -11.57 5.99
N ALA A 55 -5.96 -10.97 6.45
CA ALA A 55 -5.93 -9.71 7.13
C ALA A 55 -4.73 -8.90 6.64
N ASP A 56 -4.80 -8.42 5.40
CA ASP A 56 -3.86 -7.40 4.95
C ASP A 56 -4.33 -6.02 5.46
N PHE A 57 -4.03 -5.76 6.73
CA PHE A 57 -4.35 -4.49 7.38
C PHE A 57 -3.68 -3.31 6.67
N ARG A 58 -2.55 -3.56 6.00
CA ARG A 58 -1.83 -2.56 5.22
C ARG A 58 -2.66 -2.17 3.99
N HIS A 59 -3.25 -3.12 3.28
CA HIS A 59 -4.22 -2.86 2.20
C HIS A 59 -5.46 -2.10 2.70
N ILE A 60 -6.01 -2.47 3.86
CA ILE A 60 -7.12 -1.74 4.47
C ILE A 60 -6.74 -0.27 4.75
N MET A 61 -5.51 0.00 5.20
CA MET A 61 -5.05 1.37 5.45
C MET A 61 -4.57 2.11 4.18
N SER A 62 -4.10 1.40 3.15
CA SER A 62 -3.55 2.00 1.93
C SER A 62 -4.54 2.15 0.77
N SER A 63 -5.68 1.46 0.82
CA SER A 63 -6.69 1.44 -0.25
C SER A 63 -7.43 2.75 -0.49
N GLU A 64 -7.37 3.71 0.44
CA GLU A 64 -7.98 5.05 0.27
C GLU A 64 -7.17 6.11 1.04
N PRO A 65 -6.09 6.69 0.47
CA PRO A 65 -5.37 7.81 1.08
C PRO A 65 -6.32 8.95 1.49
N ASP A 66 -7.35 9.19 0.66
CA ASP A 66 -8.36 10.23 0.84
C ASP A 66 -9.27 10.08 2.07
N THR A 67 -9.33 8.91 2.73
CA THR A 67 -10.09 8.80 3.99
C THR A 67 -9.49 9.62 5.12
N MET A 68 -8.18 9.87 5.08
CA MET A 68 -7.51 10.74 6.05
C MET A 68 -7.83 12.24 5.82
N ASN A 69 -8.23 12.63 4.59
CA ASN A 69 -8.67 14.00 4.26
C ASN A 69 -10.19 14.19 4.29
N ARG A 70 -10.99 13.10 4.17
CA ARG A 70 -12.43 13.12 4.53
C ARG A 70 -12.67 13.05 6.05
N ALA A 71 -11.62 13.28 6.86
CA ALA A 71 -11.64 13.25 8.33
C ALA A 71 -12.39 14.41 9.00
N LEU A 72 -13.50 14.87 8.40
CA LEU A 72 -14.44 15.79 9.05
C LEU A 72 -15.79 15.12 9.35
N ASN A 73 -16.07 13.91 8.86
CA ASN A 73 -17.29 13.17 9.24
C ASN A 73 -17.00 11.78 9.83
N PRO A 74 -16.92 11.67 11.17
CA PRO A 74 -16.77 10.40 11.90
C PRO A 74 -17.80 9.31 11.53
N LEU A 75 -19.00 9.68 11.06
CA LEU A 75 -20.02 8.71 10.66
C LEU A 75 -19.66 7.98 9.36
N VAL A 76 -19.01 8.66 8.41
CA VAL A 76 -18.56 8.06 7.15
C VAL A 76 -17.45 7.06 7.42
N VAL A 77 -16.50 7.42 8.29
CA VAL A 77 -15.43 6.52 8.74
C VAL A 77 -16.01 5.29 9.43
N ALA A 78 -16.95 5.48 10.37
CA ALA A 78 -17.59 4.37 11.08
C ALA A 78 -18.38 3.43 10.14
N ARG A 79 -19.12 3.97 9.16
CA ARG A 79 -19.85 3.16 8.16
C ARG A 79 -18.91 2.37 7.26
N THR A 80 -17.82 2.99 6.80
CA THR A 80 -16.82 2.35 5.94
C THR A 80 -16.09 1.24 6.69
N ALA A 81 -15.66 1.50 7.93
CA ALA A 81 -15.06 0.50 8.80
C ALA A 81 -16.02 -0.68 9.06
N ARG A 82 -17.30 -0.40 9.37
CA ARG A 82 -18.34 -1.43 9.59
C ARG A 82 -18.51 -2.34 8.37
N ARG A 83 -18.54 -1.77 7.16
CA ARG A 83 -18.64 -2.54 5.91
C ARG A 83 -17.42 -3.44 5.72
N ARG A 84 -16.21 -2.88 5.86
CA ARG A 84 -14.94 -3.60 5.68
C ARG A 84 -14.75 -4.73 6.69
N PHE A 85 -15.08 -4.52 7.96
CA PHE A 85 -15.02 -5.61 8.96
C PHE A 85 -15.96 -6.75 8.61
N ARG A 86 -17.15 -6.44 8.08
CA ARG A 86 -18.10 -7.46 7.67
C ARG A 86 -17.60 -8.25 6.47
N GLU A 87 -17.02 -7.58 5.47
CA GLU A 87 -16.42 -8.22 4.29
C GLU A 87 -15.22 -9.12 4.68
N ALA A 88 -14.39 -8.67 5.62
CA ALA A 88 -13.25 -9.44 6.11
C ALA A 88 -13.63 -10.62 7.03
N ALA A 89 -14.82 -10.60 7.63
CA ALA A 89 -15.22 -11.56 8.65
C ALA A 89 -15.38 -12.99 8.14
N ASP A 90 -15.88 -13.18 6.92
CA ASP A 90 -16.12 -14.53 6.36
C ASP A 90 -14.83 -15.34 6.17
N PRO A 91 -13.80 -14.85 5.47
CA PRO A 91 -12.54 -15.58 5.30
C PRO A 91 -11.76 -15.72 6.62
N TRP A 92 -11.99 -14.85 7.61
CA TRP A 92 -11.39 -14.96 8.94
C TRP A 92 -11.83 -16.19 9.72
N VAL A 93 -13.07 -16.67 9.56
CA VAL A 93 -13.57 -17.84 10.28
C VAL A 93 -12.79 -19.09 9.88
N GLU A 94 -12.67 -19.36 8.57
CA GLU A 94 -11.95 -20.52 8.06
C GLU A 94 -10.45 -20.46 8.38
N ALA A 95 -9.84 -19.31 8.13
CA ALA A 95 -8.43 -19.10 8.42
C ALA A 95 -8.13 -19.23 9.93
N GLY A 96 -9.03 -18.72 10.78
CA GLY A 96 -8.90 -18.81 12.23
C GLY A 96 -9.04 -20.23 12.76
N LEU A 97 -10.03 -21.00 12.29
CA LEU A 97 -10.17 -22.42 12.62
C LEU A 97 -8.98 -23.26 12.14
N ALA A 98 -8.48 -22.98 10.93
CA ALA A 98 -7.31 -23.65 10.40
C ALA A 98 -6.05 -23.36 11.24
N ALA A 99 -5.84 -22.10 11.64
CA ALA A 99 -4.73 -21.69 12.48
C ALA A 99 -4.79 -22.32 13.89
N ALA A 100 -5.99 -22.51 14.44
CA ALA A 100 -6.22 -23.01 15.79
C ALA A 100 -6.39 -24.54 15.92
N ARG A 101 -6.40 -25.30 14.81
CA ARG A 101 -6.82 -26.71 14.74
C ARG A 101 -6.19 -27.64 15.80
N ASP A 102 -4.94 -27.40 16.15
CA ASP A 102 -4.10 -28.20 17.06
C ASP A 102 -3.57 -27.36 18.24
N SER A 103 -4.23 -26.25 18.56
CA SER A 103 -3.77 -25.32 19.61
C SER A 103 -4.29 -25.69 20.99
N ASP A 104 -3.38 -25.73 21.96
CA ASP A 104 -3.70 -25.88 23.39
C ASP A 104 -3.99 -24.54 24.07
N LEU A 105 -3.38 -23.45 23.56
CA LEU A 105 -3.55 -22.09 24.03
C LEU A 105 -3.62 -21.11 22.86
N ILE A 106 -4.57 -20.18 22.93
CA ILE A 106 -4.69 -19.04 22.02
C ILE A 106 -4.31 -17.76 22.75
N ILE A 107 -3.35 -17.02 22.19
CA ILE A 107 -3.01 -15.66 22.62
C ILE A 107 -3.60 -14.67 21.62
N ALA A 108 -4.43 -13.76 22.08
CA ALA A 108 -5.27 -12.92 21.22
C ALA A 108 -4.95 -11.44 21.37
N SER A 109 -4.59 -10.76 20.27
CA SER A 109 -4.22 -9.35 20.29
C SER A 109 -5.00 -8.47 19.31
N GLY A 110 -5.14 -7.18 19.68
CA GLY A 110 -5.65 -6.14 18.80
C GLY A 110 -7.06 -6.43 18.28
N ILE A 111 -7.27 -6.13 17.00
CA ILE A 111 -8.60 -6.19 16.39
C ILE A 111 -9.12 -7.61 16.18
N VAL A 112 -8.22 -8.58 16.06
CA VAL A 112 -8.56 -9.99 15.88
C VAL A 112 -8.85 -10.68 17.21
N THR A 113 -8.73 -9.98 18.36
CA THR A 113 -9.05 -10.56 19.66
C THR A 113 -10.45 -11.18 19.67
N ARG A 114 -11.45 -10.54 19.06
CA ARG A 114 -12.83 -11.06 19.05
C ARG A 114 -13.00 -12.30 18.17
N LEU A 115 -12.28 -12.35 17.05
CA LEU A 115 -12.22 -13.56 16.22
C LEU A 115 -11.57 -14.70 17.00
N ALA A 116 -10.39 -14.46 17.58
CA ALA A 116 -9.63 -15.46 18.33
C ALA A 116 -10.41 -15.99 19.54
N THR A 117 -11.10 -15.13 20.29
CA THR A 117 -11.98 -15.58 21.40
C THR A 117 -13.15 -16.41 20.92
N ALA A 118 -13.72 -16.11 19.75
CA ALA A 118 -14.82 -16.90 19.19
C ALA A 118 -14.32 -18.26 18.68
N VAL A 119 -13.15 -18.30 18.03
CA VAL A 119 -12.50 -19.55 17.64
C VAL A 119 -12.20 -20.40 18.86
N ALA A 120 -11.63 -19.82 19.92
CA ALA A 120 -11.34 -20.50 21.18
C ALA A 120 -12.61 -21.09 21.84
N GLU A 121 -13.71 -20.33 21.88
CA GLU A 121 -15.00 -20.81 22.38
C GLU A 121 -15.55 -21.99 21.55
N ALA A 122 -15.39 -21.92 20.22
CA ALA A 122 -15.85 -22.98 19.31
C ALA A 122 -15.00 -24.26 19.39
N THR A 123 -13.68 -24.14 19.64
CA THR A 123 -12.76 -25.28 19.73
C THR A 123 -12.56 -25.80 21.15
N GLY A 124 -13.06 -25.08 22.17
CA GLY A 124 -12.80 -25.39 23.57
C GLY A 124 -11.36 -25.12 24.01
N THR A 125 -10.63 -24.27 23.29
CA THR A 125 -9.23 -23.94 23.56
C THR A 125 -9.14 -22.81 24.60
N ALA A 126 -8.16 -22.86 25.50
CA ALA A 126 -7.93 -21.75 26.43
C ALA A 126 -7.49 -20.49 25.67
N CYS A 127 -7.99 -19.32 26.08
CA CYS A 127 -7.67 -18.05 25.44
C CYS A 127 -7.24 -17.00 26.46
N VAL A 128 -6.20 -16.24 26.13
CA VAL A 128 -5.69 -15.10 26.90
C VAL A 128 -5.53 -13.90 25.99
N GLN A 129 -5.77 -12.70 26.52
CA GLN A 129 -5.55 -11.47 25.75
C GLN A 129 -4.13 -10.96 25.98
N ALA A 130 -3.51 -10.46 24.92
CA ALA A 130 -2.20 -9.84 24.97
C ALA A 130 -2.25 -8.51 24.23
N GLN A 131 -2.06 -7.41 24.95
CA GLN A 131 -2.24 -6.05 24.43
C GLN A 131 -0.96 -5.23 24.60
N LEU A 132 -0.60 -4.46 23.59
CA LEU A 132 0.58 -3.59 23.61
C LEU A 132 0.24 -2.17 24.09
N LEU A 133 -1.06 -1.91 24.35
CA LEU A 133 -1.62 -0.60 24.71
C LEU A 133 -2.58 -0.76 25.90
N PRO A 134 -2.69 0.22 26.81
CA PRO A 134 -3.61 0.13 27.97
C PRO A 134 -5.07 0.27 27.53
N MET A 135 -5.76 -0.86 27.37
CA MET A 135 -7.12 -0.96 26.84
C MET A 135 -8.19 -1.24 27.91
N THR A 136 -7.77 -1.56 29.13
CA THR A 136 -8.65 -1.65 30.30
C THR A 136 -8.95 -0.24 30.81
N PRO A 137 -10.23 0.09 31.13
CA PRO A 137 -10.59 1.40 31.63
C PRO A 137 -9.87 1.68 32.94
N ALA A 138 -9.40 2.91 33.08
CA ALA A 138 -8.75 3.36 34.30
C ALA A 138 -9.11 4.83 34.54
N PRO A 139 -9.35 5.25 35.80
CA PRO A 139 -9.68 6.64 36.10
C PRO A 139 -8.47 7.57 35.92
N ASP A 140 -7.26 7.07 36.09
CA ASP A 140 -5.99 7.80 36.05
C ASP A 140 -5.32 7.79 34.67
N LEU A 141 -5.86 7.07 33.70
CA LEU A 141 -5.38 7.08 32.31
C LEU A 141 -6.44 7.67 31.36
N PRO A 142 -6.04 8.52 30.41
CA PRO A 142 -6.94 8.94 29.34
C PRO A 142 -7.12 7.79 28.33
N PRO A 143 -8.31 7.66 27.70
CA PRO A 143 -8.51 6.68 26.64
C PRO A 143 -7.56 6.88 25.47
N MET A 144 -6.81 5.84 25.12
CA MET A 144 -5.77 5.83 24.09
C MET A 144 -6.21 6.36 22.72
N MET A 145 -7.47 6.15 22.35
CA MET A 145 -7.99 6.54 21.03
C MET A 145 -8.31 8.04 20.93
N LEU A 146 -8.24 8.78 22.03
CA LEU A 146 -8.47 10.21 22.07
C LEU A 146 -7.15 10.94 22.33
N THR A 147 -7.03 12.14 21.79
CA THR A 147 -5.91 13.01 22.13
C THR A 147 -6.02 13.39 23.61
N PRO A 148 -5.01 13.06 24.45
CA PRO A 148 -5.07 13.40 25.85
C PRO A 148 -5.17 14.92 26.07
N PRO A 149 -6.01 15.38 26.99
CA PRO A 149 -6.08 16.80 27.31
C PRO A 149 -4.82 17.27 28.03
N ARG A 150 -4.48 18.55 27.85
CA ARG A 150 -3.31 19.17 28.50
C ARG A 150 -3.39 19.14 30.03
N ARG A 151 -4.60 19.14 30.60
CA ARG A 151 -4.87 18.99 32.03
C ARG A 151 -5.57 17.66 32.26
N PRO A 152 -5.24 16.92 33.33
CA PRO A 152 -5.88 15.65 33.64
C PRO A 152 -7.38 15.85 33.84
N LEU A 153 -8.20 14.98 33.25
CA LEU A 153 -9.64 14.96 33.48
C LEU A 153 -9.95 14.29 34.83
N PRO A 154 -11.09 14.61 35.45
CA PRO A 154 -11.59 13.83 36.59
C PRO A 154 -11.75 12.36 36.21
N GLY A 155 -11.38 11.44 37.10
CA GLY A 155 -11.33 10.02 36.77
C GLY A 155 -12.67 9.40 36.33
N ILE A 156 -13.79 9.91 36.84
CA ILE A 156 -15.13 9.51 36.40
C ILE A 156 -15.38 9.87 34.93
N VAL A 157 -14.83 10.99 34.45
CA VAL A 157 -14.94 11.41 33.05
C VAL A 157 -14.09 10.51 32.17
N ASN A 158 -12.87 10.15 32.60
CA ASN A 158 -12.04 9.17 31.88
C ASN A 158 -12.76 7.82 31.74
N LEU A 159 -13.32 7.30 32.83
CA LEU A 159 -14.09 6.05 32.80
C LEU A 159 -15.30 6.14 31.86
N ALA A 160 -16.07 7.22 31.93
CA ALA A 160 -17.21 7.44 31.03
C ALA A 160 -16.77 7.46 29.55
N LEU A 161 -15.66 8.13 29.23
CA LEU A 161 -15.10 8.16 27.87
C LEU A 161 -14.64 6.77 27.41
N TYR A 162 -14.01 5.95 28.28
CA TYR A 162 -13.66 4.57 27.95
C TYR A 162 -14.88 3.74 27.58
N HIS A 163 -15.96 3.81 28.38
CA HIS A 163 -17.18 3.05 28.11
C HIS A 163 -17.89 3.54 26.85
N ALA A 164 -17.94 4.86 26.62
CA ALA A 164 -18.49 5.43 25.39
C ALA A 164 -17.73 4.94 24.14
N LEU A 165 -16.39 4.93 24.18
CA LEU A 165 -15.56 4.42 23.09
C LEU A 165 -15.74 2.92 22.87
N ARG A 166 -15.74 2.11 23.94
CA ARG A 166 -16.00 0.66 23.86
C ARG A 166 -17.34 0.38 23.19
N PHE A 167 -18.38 1.11 23.59
CA PHE A 167 -19.70 1.00 22.99
C PHE A 167 -19.69 1.38 21.51
N ALA A 168 -19.12 2.54 21.16
CA ALA A 168 -19.03 3.00 19.78
C ALA A 168 -18.27 2.00 18.88
N THR A 169 -17.10 1.53 19.32
CA THR A 169 -16.31 0.51 18.61
C THR A 169 -17.08 -0.79 18.46
N TRP A 170 -17.84 -1.19 19.48
CA TRP A 170 -18.70 -2.37 19.38
C TRP A 170 -19.81 -2.22 18.35
N GLN A 171 -20.47 -1.06 18.25
CA GLN A 171 -21.50 -0.85 17.21
C GLN A 171 -20.95 -0.98 15.78
N VAL A 172 -19.66 -0.69 15.59
CA VAL A 172 -18.96 -0.88 14.32
C VAL A 172 -18.65 -2.36 14.06
N MET A 173 -18.17 -3.09 15.08
CA MET A 173 -17.73 -4.49 14.95
C MET A 173 -18.84 -5.54 15.08
N ALA A 174 -19.93 -5.24 15.80
CA ALA A 174 -20.98 -6.19 16.16
C ALA A 174 -21.54 -6.98 14.96
N PRO A 175 -21.80 -6.39 13.77
CA PRO A 175 -22.30 -7.15 12.64
C PRO A 175 -21.30 -8.19 12.11
N ALA A 176 -20.02 -7.85 12.07
CA ALA A 176 -18.97 -8.78 11.66
C ALA A 176 -18.82 -9.92 12.69
N ILE A 177 -18.89 -9.60 13.98
CA ILE A 177 -18.73 -10.59 15.05
C ILE A 177 -19.98 -11.47 15.22
N ASN A 178 -21.16 -10.88 15.40
CA ASN A 178 -22.39 -11.63 15.69
C ASN A 178 -23.01 -12.24 14.43
N ASP A 179 -23.16 -11.47 13.35
CA ASP A 179 -23.94 -11.92 12.19
C ASP A 179 -23.13 -12.83 11.27
N VAL A 180 -21.80 -12.78 11.35
CA VAL A 180 -20.87 -13.59 10.54
C VAL A 180 -20.09 -14.57 11.41
N ILE A 181 -19.11 -14.11 12.19
CA ILE A 181 -18.15 -15.00 12.88
C ILE A 181 -18.84 -15.97 13.85
N ARG A 182 -19.57 -15.45 14.84
CA ARG A 182 -20.23 -16.28 15.85
C ARG A 182 -21.32 -17.14 15.24
N LYS A 183 -22.08 -16.61 14.28
CA LYS A 183 -23.11 -17.36 13.55
C LYS A 183 -22.52 -18.57 12.81
N ARG A 184 -21.42 -18.38 12.08
CA ARG A 184 -20.75 -19.47 11.35
C ARG A 184 -20.11 -20.51 12.28
N LEU A 185 -19.65 -20.08 13.45
CA LEU A 185 -19.11 -20.96 14.49
C LEU A 185 -20.20 -21.62 15.37
N GLY A 186 -21.49 -21.37 15.11
CA GLY A 186 -22.59 -21.93 15.90
C GLY A 186 -22.70 -21.38 17.33
N LEU A 187 -22.10 -20.22 17.61
CA LEU A 187 -22.04 -19.61 18.93
C LEU A 187 -23.17 -18.61 19.16
N ARG A 188 -23.60 -18.45 20.42
CA ARG A 188 -24.64 -17.47 20.81
C ARG A 188 -24.15 -16.04 20.57
N ALA A 189 -24.97 -15.19 19.97
CA ALA A 189 -24.61 -13.77 19.77
C ALA A 189 -24.27 -13.05 21.09
N LEU A 190 -23.28 -12.16 21.04
CA LEU A 190 -22.92 -11.29 22.17
C LEU A 190 -23.94 -10.15 22.34
N PRO A 191 -24.11 -9.60 23.56
CA PRO A 191 -25.07 -8.54 23.83
C PRO A 191 -24.88 -7.29 22.95
N TRP A 192 -25.97 -6.55 22.71
CA TRP A 192 -25.96 -5.32 21.89
C TRP A 192 -25.06 -4.21 22.47
N TYR A 193 -24.85 -4.20 23.79
CA TYR A 193 -23.95 -3.28 24.50
C TYR A 193 -22.49 -3.76 24.54
N GLY A 194 -22.22 -4.95 24.02
CA GLY A 194 -20.89 -5.53 23.89
C GLY A 194 -20.46 -6.39 25.06
N PRO A 195 -19.42 -7.21 24.85
CA PRO A 195 -18.93 -8.20 25.82
C PRO A 195 -18.00 -7.61 26.90
N TYR A 196 -18.14 -6.32 27.21
CA TYR A 196 -17.23 -5.61 28.12
C TYR A 196 -17.67 -5.61 29.57
N PHE A 197 -18.91 -6.04 29.84
CA PHE A 197 -19.56 -5.93 31.14
C PHE A 197 -19.84 -7.29 31.81
N ASP A 198 -19.48 -8.41 31.16
CA ASP A 198 -19.55 -9.75 31.73
C ASP A 198 -18.14 -10.20 32.18
N ASP A 199 -18.00 -10.58 33.46
CA ASP A 199 -16.72 -10.67 34.18
C ASP A 199 -15.85 -11.92 33.88
N ALA A 200 -16.41 -13.03 33.38
CA ALA A 200 -15.67 -14.30 33.39
C ALA A 200 -14.59 -14.44 32.29
N ALA A 201 -14.76 -13.80 31.13
CA ALA A 201 -13.89 -14.00 29.95
C ALA A 201 -12.87 -12.87 29.71
N ASN A 202 -12.96 -11.75 30.43
CA ASN A 202 -12.09 -10.57 30.24
C ASN A 202 -10.93 -10.47 31.25
N ASN A 203 -10.86 -11.34 32.27
CA ASN A 203 -9.99 -11.13 33.43
C ASN A 203 -8.57 -11.71 33.29
N ARG A 204 -8.07 -11.98 32.08
CA ARG A 204 -6.67 -12.43 31.87
C ARG A 204 -6.07 -11.68 30.68
N ILE A 205 -5.40 -10.58 30.99
CA ILE A 205 -4.80 -9.69 30.00
C ILE A 205 -3.32 -9.48 30.35
N LEU A 206 -2.44 -9.85 29.43
CA LEU A 206 -1.03 -9.49 29.47
C LEU A 206 -0.83 -8.17 28.74
N TYR A 207 -0.14 -7.24 29.40
CA TYR A 207 0.22 -5.96 28.84
C TYR A 207 1.73 -5.91 28.55
N GLY A 208 2.07 -5.90 27.27
CA GLY A 208 3.44 -5.89 26.75
C GLY A 208 4.06 -4.49 26.72
N PHE A 209 3.88 -3.72 27.79
CA PHE A 209 4.53 -2.41 27.98
C PHE A 209 5.17 -2.33 29.38
N SER A 210 6.12 -1.41 29.55
CA SER A 210 6.83 -1.23 30.82
C SER A 210 5.98 -0.58 31.91
N THR A 211 6.12 -1.05 33.15
CA THR A 211 5.52 -0.44 34.34
C THR A 211 6.14 0.92 34.68
N HIS A 212 7.41 1.13 34.31
CA HIS A 212 8.09 2.41 34.45
C HIS A 212 7.57 3.44 33.45
N VAL A 213 7.14 2.99 32.26
CA VAL A 213 6.49 3.86 31.27
C VAL A 213 5.04 4.09 31.64
N VAL A 214 4.22 3.05 31.77
CA VAL A 214 2.81 3.15 32.19
C VAL A 214 2.63 2.31 33.46
N PRO A 215 2.60 2.96 34.64
CA PRO A 215 2.33 2.28 35.90
C PRO A 215 0.99 1.55 35.84
N LYS A 216 0.91 0.35 36.41
CA LYS A 216 -0.34 -0.38 36.53
C LYS A 216 -1.35 0.45 37.34
N PRO A 217 -2.51 0.82 36.77
CA PRO A 217 -3.56 1.50 37.49
C PRO A 217 -4.03 0.71 38.71
N LYS A 218 -4.31 1.41 39.82
CA LYS A 218 -4.81 0.77 41.05
C LYS A 218 -6.20 0.14 40.87
N SER A 219 -6.96 0.58 39.88
CA SER A 219 -8.27 0.03 39.55
C SER A 219 -8.21 -1.30 38.81
N TRP A 220 -7.02 -1.74 38.37
CA TRP A 220 -6.85 -3.01 37.68
C TRP A 220 -6.65 -4.15 38.69
N GLY A 221 -7.29 -5.30 38.44
CA GLY A 221 -7.24 -6.47 39.30
C GLY A 221 -6.00 -7.33 39.06
N GLU A 222 -5.99 -8.55 39.63
CA GLU A 222 -4.91 -9.52 39.43
C GLU A 222 -4.88 -10.10 38.01
N GLY A 223 -5.98 -9.95 37.27
CA GLY A 223 -6.15 -10.41 35.89
C GLY A 223 -5.39 -9.59 34.85
N GLU A 224 -5.16 -8.30 35.12
CA GLU A 224 -4.42 -7.40 34.26
C GLU A 224 -2.97 -7.29 34.72
N VAL A 225 -2.06 -7.92 33.99
CA VAL A 225 -0.64 -7.99 34.36
C VAL A 225 0.18 -7.22 33.34
N VAL A 226 0.91 -6.21 33.80
CA VAL A 226 1.88 -5.46 33.02
C VAL A 226 3.22 -6.14 33.17
N THR A 227 3.75 -6.72 32.10
CA THR A 227 4.90 -7.62 32.16
C THR A 227 6.23 -6.89 31.92
N GLY A 228 6.19 -5.74 31.26
CA GLY A 228 7.35 -5.19 30.56
C GLY A 228 7.21 -5.40 29.06
N TYR A 229 7.97 -4.64 28.29
CA TYR A 229 7.98 -4.73 26.83
C TYR A 229 8.55 -6.07 26.33
N TRP A 230 7.97 -6.62 25.27
CA TRP A 230 8.48 -7.82 24.59
C TRP A 230 9.39 -7.40 23.44
N HIS A 231 10.69 -7.56 23.63
CA HIS A 231 11.68 -7.11 22.67
C HIS A 231 12.32 -8.28 21.93
N HIS A 232 12.59 -8.05 20.65
CA HIS A 232 13.39 -8.92 19.81
C HIS A 232 14.67 -8.16 19.48
N ASP A 233 15.81 -8.64 19.95
CA ASP A 233 17.11 -8.02 19.69
C ASP A 233 17.62 -8.56 18.33
N GLU A 234 17.71 -7.66 17.35
CA GLU A 234 18.14 -7.91 15.96
C GLU A 234 19.57 -7.42 15.72
N ALA A 235 20.16 -6.69 16.67
CA ALA A 235 21.48 -6.08 16.56
C ALA A 235 22.60 -7.09 16.25
N ASP A 236 22.53 -8.30 16.80
CA ASP A 236 23.59 -9.32 16.67
C ASP A 236 23.55 -10.06 15.32
N THR A 237 22.41 -10.03 14.62
CA THR A 237 22.22 -10.72 13.34
C THR A 237 22.23 -9.75 12.14
N TRP A 238 22.30 -8.45 12.40
CA TRP A 238 22.29 -7.42 11.37
C TRP A 238 23.69 -6.87 11.10
N THR A 239 24.09 -6.88 9.82
CA THR A 239 25.36 -6.28 9.38
C THR A 239 25.11 -4.84 8.89
N PRO A 240 25.69 -3.82 9.56
CA PRO A 240 25.52 -2.43 9.14
C PRO A 240 26.25 -2.12 7.83
N PRO A 241 25.67 -1.29 6.95
CA PRO A 241 26.39 -0.70 5.82
C PRO A 241 27.60 0.14 6.28
N GLN A 242 28.73 0.03 5.57
CA GLN A 242 30.00 0.67 5.95
C GLN A 242 29.92 2.21 5.96
N ASP A 243 29.12 2.78 5.06
CA ASP A 243 28.84 4.22 4.98
C ASP A 243 28.09 4.73 6.23
N LEU A 244 27.10 3.97 6.71
CA LEU A 244 26.38 4.28 7.95
C LEU A 244 27.32 4.21 9.16
N GLU A 245 28.18 3.18 9.25
CA GLU A 245 29.17 3.10 10.33
C GLU A 245 30.13 4.28 10.32
N ARG A 246 30.65 4.62 9.14
CA ARG A 246 31.58 5.75 8.98
C ARG A 246 30.91 7.07 9.36
N PHE A 247 29.68 7.29 8.92
CA PHE A 247 28.90 8.46 9.33
C PHE A 247 28.68 8.51 10.84
N LEU A 248 28.34 7.40 11.50
CA LEU A 248 28.17 7.38 12.95
C LEU A 248 29.48 7.65 13.71
N ALA A 249 30.63 7.26 13.15
CA ALA A 249 31.95 7.51 13.74
C ALA A 249 32.47 8.95 13.50
N ASP A 250 32.16 9.55 12.36
CA ASP A 250 32.71 10.84 11.90
C ASP A 250 31.97 12.05 12.50
N GLY A 251 31.86 12.13 13.83
CA GLY A 251 31.43 13.33 14.55
C GLY A 251 30.48 13.10 15.73
N PRO A 252 29.79 14.16 16.22
CA PRO A 252 28.82 14.05 17.31
C PRO A 252 27.67 13.11 16.97
N ARG A 253 27.12 12.39 17.97
CA ARG A 253 26.00 11.47 17.78
C ARG A 253 24.85 12.17 17.02
N PRO A 254 24.41 11.66 15.86
CA PRO A 254 23.33 12.28 15.10
C PRO A 254 21.98 12.08 15.81
N ILE A 255 20.96 12.78 15.36
CA ILE A 255 19.56 12.50 15.73
C ILE A 255 18.95 11.51 14.75
N TYR A 256 18.03 10.67 15.20
CA TYR A 256 17.23 9.83 14.31
C TYR A 256 16.00 10.59 13.84
N LEU A 257 15.70 10.53 12.54
CA LEU A 257 14.48 11.08 11.94
C LEU A 257 13.75 9.93 11.21
N GLY A 258 12.58 9.51 11.71
CA GLY A 258 11.83 8.44 11.06
C GLY A 258 10.36 8.37 11.46
N PHE A 259 9.48 8.44 10.46
CA PHE A 259 8.02 8.49 10.66
C PHE A 259 7.31 7.19 10.25
N GLY A 260 8.07 6.13 9.91
CA GLY A 260 7.52 4.83 9.53
C GLY A 260 6.75 4.87 8.20
N SER A 261 5.83 3.93 8.02
CA SER A 261 5.00 3.76 6.80
C SER A 261 3.85 4.77 6.67
N MET A 262 3.97 5.95 7.29
CA MET A 262 2.88 6.92 7.37
C MET A 262 2.86 7.79 6.11
N LEU A 263 2.00 7.47 5.15
CA LEU A 263 1.83 8.24 3.91
C LEU A 263 1.40 9.68 4.23
N SER A 264 2.26 10.65 3.93
CA SER A 264 1.87 12.07 3.86
C SER A 264 1.42 12.39 2.43
N HIS A 265 0.22 12.98 2.30
CA HIS A 265 -0.30 13.49 1.03
C HIS A 265 0.57 14.62 0.45
N ASP A 266 1.39 15.23 1.31
CA ASP A 266 2.39 16.23 0.96
C ASP A 266 3.73 15.83 1.61
N ALA A 267 4.22 14.65 1.24
CA ALA A 267 5.49 14.12 1.73
C ALA A 267 6.65 15.08 1.42
N GLU A 268 6.56 15.84 0.32
CA GLU A 268 7.58 16.81 -0.06
C GLU A 268 7.62 18.02 0.87
N THR A 269 6.49 18.69 1.14
CA THR A 269 6.45 19.83 2.08
C THR A 269 6.78 19.39 3.50
N PHE A 270 6.34 18.21 3.91
CA PHE A 270 6.70 17.65 5.22
C PHE A 270 8.21 17.40 5.31
N THR A 271 8.82 16.78 4.29
CA THR A 271 10.27 16.60 4.21
C THR A 271 11.00 17.93 4.24
N ARG A 272 10.54 18.93 3.48
CA ARG A 272 11.12 20.28 3.47
C ARG A 272 11.08 20.94 4.85
N THR A 273 9.97 20.77 5.58
CA THR A 273 9.81 21.29 6.94
C THR A 273 10.78 20.62 7.91
N VAL A 274 10.93 19.30 7.82
CA VAL A 274 11.87 18.52 8.64
C VAL A 274 13.31 18.90 8.34
N MET A 275 13.70 19.00 7.05
CA MET A 275 15.04 19.39 6.64
C MET A 275 15.36 20.84 7.05
N ARG A 276 14.38 21.75 6.96
CA ARG A 276 14.54 23.12 7.46
C ARG A 276 14.72 23.16 8.98
N ALA A 277 13.95 22.37 9.73
CA ALA A 277 14.12 22.26 11.18
C ALA A 277 15.49 21.71 11.56
N LEU A 278 15.99 20.73 10.81
CA LEU A 278 17.32 20.17 11.02
C LEU A 278 18.40 21.24 10.78
N ALA A 279 18.32 21.98 9.68
CA ALA A 279 19.23 23.08 9.38
C ALA A 279 19.21 24.17 10.47
N LEU A 280 18.03 24.52 11.01
CA LEU A 280 17.89 25.48 12.11
C LEU A 280 18.47 24.94 13.44
N SER A 281 18.35 23.64 13.70
CA SER A 281 18.86 23.01 14.92
C SER A 281 20.39 22.82 14.93
N GLY A 282 21.02 22.81 13.74
CA GLY A 282 22.45 22.54 13.56
C GLY A 282 22.87 21.09 13.80
N GLN A 283 21.93 20.17 14.04
CA GLN A 283 22.21 18.77 14.35
C GLN A 283 22.56 17.95 13.10
N ARG A 284 23.34 16.89 13.30
CA ARG A 284 23.51 15.82 12.32
C ARG A 284 22.33 14.86 12.41
N ALA A 285 21.91 14.22 11.32
CA ALA A 285 20.79 13.29 11.35
C ALA A 285 21.00 12.01 10.53
N VAL A 286 20.43 10.93 11.04
CA VAL A 286 20.14 9.72 10.26
C VAL A 286 18.66 9.76 9.88
N LEU A 287 18.40 9.90 8.59
CA LEU A 287 17.06 9.96 8.01
C LEU A 287 16.66 8.56 7.54
N ALA A 288 15.77 7.91 8.29
CA ALA A 288 15.18 6.64 7.86
C ALA A 288 14.02 6.91 6.91
N ARG A 289 14.18 6.55 5.62
CA ARG A 289 13.18 6.82 4.57
C ARG A 289 11.81 6.25 4.93
N GLY A 290 11.77 5.04 5.51
CA GLY A 290 10.52 4.37 5.83
C GLY A 290 9.62 4.20 4.60
N TRP A 291 8.50 3.50 4.75
CA TRP A 291 7.59 3.20 3.64
C TRP A 291 6.66 4.38 3.30
N GLY A 292 7.22 5.56 2.98
CA GLY A 292 6.45 6.69 2.43
C GLY A 292 6.20 7.88 3.36
N GLY A 293 6.91 7.97 4.50
CA GLY A 293 6.80 9.10 5.43
C GLY A 293 7.51 10.38 4.99
N LEU A 294 8.56 10.24 4.17
CA LEU A 294 9.39 11.33 3.68
C LEU A 294 9.76 11.07 2.21
N ALA A 295 9.74 12.11 1.39
CA ALA A 295 10.28 12.07 0.03
C ALA A 295 11.82 12.12 0.10
N PRO A 296 12.55 11.65 -0.93
CA PRO A 296 13.98 11.91 -1.04
C PRO A 296 14.20 13.43 -1.01
N PRO A 297 15.06 13.96 -0.12
CA PRO A 297 15.35 15.39 -0.13
C PRO A 297 16.01 15.78 -1.46
N PRO A 298 15.66 16.94 -2.04
CA PRO A 298 16.19 17.38 -3.34
C PRO A 298 17.69 17.68 -3.31
N GLU A 299 18.24 18.05 -2.15
CA GLU A 299 19.67 18.24 -1.89
C GLU A 299 20.03 17.54 -0.57
N LEU A 300 21.14 16.78 -0.59
CA LEU A 300 21.68 16.10 0.58
C LEU A 300 22.82 16.95 1.17
N ASP A 301 22.65 17.37 2.42
CA ASP A 301 23.70 17.99 3.24
C ASP A 301 24.58 16.88 3.83
N ASP A 302 25.90 17.08 3.90
CA ASP A 302 26.85 16.12 4.50
C ASP A 302 26.51 15.75 5.96
N ARG A 303 25.68 16.56 6.62
CA ARG A 303 25.14 16.29 7.97
C ARG A 303 23.99 15.28 7.99
N VAL A 304 23.51 14.81 6.84
CA VAL A 304 22.34 13.93 6.72
C VAL A 304 22.70 12.63 6.01
N MET A 305 22.67 11.53 6.75
CA MET A 305 22.78 10.19 6.19
C MET A 305 21.38 9.61 5.98
N VAL A 306 21.08 9.20 4.76
CA VAL A 306 19.78 8.60 4.42
C VAL A 306 19.91 7.09 4.37
N ILE A 307 19.08 6.40 5.16
CA ILE A 307 19.05 4.93 5.22
C ILE A 307 17.67 4.41 4.86
N ASP A 308 17.61 3.21 4.28
CA ASP A 308 16.34 2.53 4.04
C ASP A 308 15.78 1.94 5.34
N HIS A 309 16.61 1.19 6.07
CA HIS A 309 16.26 0.57 7.35
C HIS A 309 17.51 0.25 8.18
N ALA A 310 17.39 0.40 9.50
CA ALA A 310 18.31 -0.17 10.49
C ALA A 310 17.51 -0.61 11.74
N PRO A 311 17.85 -1.73 12.39
CA PRO A 311 17.25 -2.13 13.65
C PRO A 311 17.40 -1.03 14.72
N HIS A 312 16.33 -0.72 15.45
CA HIS A 312 16.33 0.37 16.43
C HIS A 312 17.16 0.05 17.68
N ASP A 313 17.21 -1.22 18.08
CA ASP A 313 18.09 -1.71 19.16
C ASP A 313 19.58 -1.54 18.81
N TRP A 314 19.94 -1.61 17.52
CA TRP A 314 21.29 -1.29 17.08
C TRP A 314 21.52 0.23 16.92
N LEU A 315 20.60 0.94 16.26
CA LEU A 315 20.82 2.34 15.90
C LEU A 315 20.61 3.30 17.08
N PHE A 316 19.57 3.11 17.90
CA PHE A 316 19.20 4.09 18.92
C PHE A 316 20.22 4.31 20.03
N PRO A 317 21.00 3.30 20.47
CA PRO A 317 22.13 3.53 21.38
C PRO A 317 23.23 4.45 20.79
N ARG A 318 23.26 4.63 19.47
CA ARG A 318 24.28 5.39 18.72
C ARG A 318 23.80 6.78 18.27
N VAL A 319 22.55 7.15 18.55
CA VAL A 319 21.99 8.48 18.27
C VAL A 319 21.78 9.28 19.56
N ALA A 320 21.63 10.60 19.45
CA ALA A 320 21.45 11.49 20.60
C ALA A 320 19.98 11.59 21.06
N LEU A 321 19.04 11.55 20.12
CA LEU A 321 17.59 11.59 20.35
C LEU A 321 16.86 11.07 19.10
N ALA A 322 15.57 10.75 19.24
CA ALA A 322 14.74 10.28 18.14
C ALA A 322 13.56 11.23 17.86
N VAL A 323 13.41 11.65 16.61
CA VAL A 323 12.22 12.34 16.10
C VAL A 323 11.38 11.34 15.33
N HIS A 324 10.18 11.05 15.81
CA HIS A 324 9.33 10.01 15.23
C HIS A 324 7.83 10.27 15.43
N HIS A 325 7.02 9.43 14.80
CA HIS A 325 5.56 9.52 14.81
C HIS A 325 4.92 9.15 16.16
N GLY A 326 5.67 8.56 17.09
CA GLY A 326 5.15 8.12 18.39
C GLY A 326 4.42 6.77 18.41
N GLY A 327 4.56 5.91 17.41
CA GLY A 327 3.99 4.56 17.46
C GLY A 327 4.61 3.72 18.58
N ALA A 328 3.81 2.85 19.20
CA ALA A 328 4.20 2.06 20.38
C ALA A 328 5.59 1.42 20.29
N GLY A 329 5.90 0.74 19.17
CA GLY A 329 7.19 0.05 18.99
C GLY A 329 8.40 1.00 18.93
N THR A 330 8.32 2.09 18.16
CA THR A 330 9.41 3.07 18.07
C THR A 330 9.58 3.83 19.39
N THR A 331 8.46 4.17 20.05
CA THR A 331 8.46 4.77 21.39
C THR A 331 9.18 3.86 22.38
N ALA A 332 8.82 2.57 22.42
CA ALA A 332 9.44 1.56 23.29
C ALA A 332 10.95 1.44 23.04
N ALA A 333 11.37 1.37 21.78
CA ALA A 333 12.78 1.29 21.42
C ALA A 333 13.56 2.54 21.88
N ALA A 334 13.01 3.75 21.72
CA ALA A 334 13.66 4.99 22.13
C ALA A 334 13.83 5.06 23.65
N VAL A 335 12.77 4.75 24.42
CA VAL A 335 12.87 4.74 25.89
C VAL A 335 13.79 3.63 26.40
N ARG A 336 13.81 2.44 25.79
CA ARG A 336 14.73 1.35 26.16
C ARG A 336 16.18 1.71 25.84
N ALA A 337 16.45 2.38 24.72
CA ALA A 337 17.78 2.90 24.41
C ALA A 337 18.23 3.98 25.41
N GLY A 338 17.26 4.66 26.02
CA GLY A 338 17.50 5.73 27.00
C GLY A 338 17.80 7.08 26.35
N ILE A 339 17.21 7.31 25.17
CA ILE A 339 17.35 8.58 24.44
C ILE A 339 16.04 9.39 24.52
N PRO A 340 16.11 10.73 24.53
CA PRO A 340 14.93 11.57 24.42
C PRO A 340 14.19 11.39 23.09
N SER A 341 12.89 11.67 23.09
CA SER A 341 12.06 11.63 21.88
C SER A 341 11.44 12.99 21.56
N VAL A 342 11.25 13.29 20.27
CA VAL A 342 10.36 14.35 19.78
C VAL A 342 9.25 13.68 18.97
N ILE A 343 7.99 13.89 19.38
CA ILE A 343 6.84 13.16 18.84
C ILE A 343 6.00 14.05 17.92
N VAL A 344 5.80 13.58 16.69
CA VAL A 344 4.92 14.21 15.68
C VAL A 344 3.81 13.22 15.30
N PRO A 345 2.69 13.19 16.05
CA PRO A 345 1.66 12.17 15.85
C PRO A 345 0.85 12.39 14.57
N PHE A 346 0.51 11.28 13.92
CA PHE A 346 -0.39 11.18 12.77
C PHE A 346 -1.80 10.79 13.21
N PHE A 347 -1.97 9.62 13.85
CA PHE A 347 -3.27 9.12 14.33
C PHE A 347 -3.10 7.99 15.37
N GLY A 348 -4.22 7.49 15.93
CA GLY A 348 -4.23 6.28 16.75
C GLY A 348 -3.66 6.50 18.16
N ASP A 349 -2.78 5.61 18.59
CA ASP A 349 -2.12 5.57 19.91
C ASP A 349 -1.01 6.63 20.06
N GLN A 350 -0.55 7.19 18.96
CA GLN A 350 0.60 8.10 18.90
C GLN A 350 0.48 9.35 19.79
N PRO A 351 -0.67 10.05 19.87
CA PRO A 351 -0.83 11.18 20.79
C PRO A 351 -0.70 10.78 22.26
N PHE A 352 -1.15 9.58 22.63
CA PHE A 352 -1.01 9.09 24.01
C PHE A 352 0.45 8.88 24.37
N TRP A 353 1.24 8.23 23.50
CA TRP A 353 2.66 8.02 23.77
C TRP A 353 3.42 9.34 23.88
N GLY A 354 3.12 10.30 23.00
CA GLY A 354 3.68 11.65 23.10
C GLY A 354 3.32 12.36 24.40
N TRP A 355 2.06 12.28 24.83
CA TRP A 355 1.64 12.79 26.14
C TRP A 355 2.37 12.08 27.29
N ARG A 356 2.48 10.75 27.23
CA ARG A 356 3.06 9.96 28.33
C ARG A 356 4.55 10.21 28.48
N LEU A 357 5.30 10.25 27.38
CA LEU A 357 6.73 10.59 27.40
C LEU A 357 6.96 12.02 27.91
N ASN A 358 6.06 12.94 27.59
CA ASN A 358 6.13 14.30 28.12
C ASN A 358 5.92 14.34 29.65
N GLN A 359 4.98 13.55 30.18
CA GLN A 359 4.77 13.45 31.63
C GLN A 359 5.95 12.80 32.36
N LEU A 360 6.64 11.86 31.72
CA LEU A 360 7.90 11.28 32.22
C LEU A 360 9.08 12.25 32.09
N GLY A 361 8.91 13.35 31.35
CA GLY A 361 9.96 14.33 31.10
C GLY A 361 11.09 13.80 30.22
N VAL A 362 10.78 12.86 29.32
CA VAL A 362 11.71 12.28 28.32
C VAL A 362 11.34 12.69 26.88
N ALA A 363 10.33 13.55 26.73
CA ALA A 363 9.97 14.22 25.49
C ALA A 363 9.42 15.63 25.76
N PRO A 364 9.60 16.61 24.85
CA PRO A 364 8.82 17.84 24.88
C PRO A 364 7.35 17.56 24.52
N PRO A 365 6.44 18.54 24.66
CA PRO A 365 5.06 18.37 24.23
C PRO A 365 4.97 17.94 22.76
N ALA A 366 4.13 16.94 22.48
CA ALA A 366 3.95 16.42 21.12
C ALA A 366 3.49 17.53 20.16
N LEU A 367 4.03 17.51 18.94
CA LEU A 367 3.83 18.56 17.93
C LEU A 367 2.69 18.18 16.97
N PRO A 368 1.52 18.85 17.00
CA PRO A 368 0.42 18.52 16.11
C PRO A 368 0.80 18.78 14.65
N ARG A 369 0.66 17.77 13.79
CA ARG A 369 1.02 17.86 12.35
C ARG A 369 0.36 19.04 11.65
N ALA A 370 -0.92 19.30 11.95
CA ALA A 370 -1.69 20.39 11.33
C ALA A 370 -1.13 21.81 11.61
N ARG A 371 -0.24 21.96 12.60
CA ARG A 371 0.37 23.24 12.99
C ARG A 371 1.90 23.14 13.08
N LEU A 372 2.49 22.11 12.45
CA LEU A 372 3.93 21.87 12.51
C LEU A 372 4.66 22.92 11.67
N THR A 373 5.60 23.63 12.28
CA THR A 373 6.55 24.52 11.59
C THR A 373 7.98 24.06 11.83
N ALA A 374 8.90 24.51 10.97
CA ALA A 374 10.31 24.16 11.11
C ALA A 374 10.91 24.71 12.41
N GLU A 375 10.48 25.89 12.85
CA GLU A 375 10.91 26.54 14.09
C GLU A 375 10.40 25.79 15.32
N ALA A 376 9.13 25.36 15.31
CA ALA A 376 8.56 24.57 16.40
C ALA A 376 9.26 23.21 16.52
N LEU A 377 9.56 22.56 15.39
CA LEU A 377 10.30 21.30 15.38
C LEU A 377 11.76 21.48 15.82
N SER A 378 12.44 22.53 15.34
CA SER A 378 13.80 22.87 15.77
C SER A 378 13.85 23.14 17.28
N ALA A 379 12.92 23.92 17.82
CA ALA A 379 12.84 24.21 19.25
C ALA A 379 12.61 22.94 20.08
N ALA A 380 11.78 22.01 19.59
CA ALA A 380 11.56 20.71 20.24
C ALA A 380 12.81 19.83 20.20
N ILE A 381 13.56 19.81 19.09
CA ILE A 381 14.86 19.11 18.99
C ILE A 381 15.85 19.68 20.00
N THR A 382 15.97 21.01 20.09
CA THR A 382 16.84 21.67 21.07
C THR A 382 16.41 21.36 22.50
N ALA A 383 15.11 21.40 22.81
CA ALA A 383 14.60 21.08 24.15
C ALA A 383 14.83 19.61 24.53
N ALA A 384 14.65 18.68 23.59
CA ALA A 384 14.94 17.27 23.79
C ALA A 384 16.43 17.00 24.01
N GLY A 385 17.29 17.82 23.39
CA GLY A 385 18.73 17.88 23.64
C GLY A 385 19.15 18.60 24.93
N GLY A 386 18.26 18.86 25.88
CA GLY A 386 18.63 19.40 27.20
C GLY A 386 19.16 18.34 28.16
N ASP A 387 20.10 18.70 29.04
CA ASP A 387 20.73 17.77 30.00
C ASP A 387 19.71 17.03 30.88
N THR A 388 18.72 17.75 31.42
CA THR A 388 17.69 17.16 32.29
C THR A 388 16.89 16.08 31.57
N MET A 389 16.52 16.30 30.30
CA MET A 389 15.72 15.33 29.54
C MET A 389 16.56 14.11 29.17
N ARG A 390 17.82 14.31 28.77
CA ARG A 390 18.78 13.22 28.55
C ARG A 390 18.97 12.35 29.79
N GLN A 391 19.26 12.95 30.94
CA GLN A 391 19.49 12.20 32.18
C GLN A 391 18.25 11.40 32.61
N ARG A 392 17.04 11.95 32.42
CA ARG A 392 15.78 11.23 32.67
C ARG A 392 15.58 10.08 31.70
N ALA A 393 15.85 10.28 30.40
CA ALA A 393 15.75 9.24 29.40
C ALA A 393 16.75 8.11 29.68
N GLU A 394 17.99 8.43 30.03
CA GLU A 394 19.02 7.45 30.38
C GLU A 394 18.63 6.65 31.64
N ALA A 395 18.10 7.31 32.67
CA ALA A 395 17.64 6.66 33.89
C ALA A 395 16.47 5.71 33.62
N LEU A 396 15.48 6.15 32.84
CA LEU A 396 14.36 5.31 32.42
C LEU A 396 14.85 4.13 31.57
N GLY A 397 15.75 4.36 30.61
CA GLY A 397 16.30 3.30 29.77
C GLY A 397 17.08 2.25 30.57
N ARG A 398 17.79 2.64 31.63
CA ARG A 398 18.42 1.66 32.55
C ARG A 398 17.38 0.78 33.25
N GLN A 399 16.25 1.34 33.68
CA GLN A 399 15.16 0.56 34.28
C GLN A 399 14.54 -0.40 33.28
N LEU A 400 14.25 0.06 32.06
CA LEU A 400 13.64 -0.77 31.01
C LEU A 400 14.55 -1.89 30.53
N ARG A 401 15.87 -1.68 30.46
CA ARG A 401 16.82 -2.74 30.11
C ARG A 401 16.98 -3.81 31.20
N ALA A 402 16.58 -3.50 32.43
CA ALA A 402 16.56 -4.47 33.53
C ALA A 402 15.24 -5.27 33.59
N GLU A 403 14.21 -4.89 32.83
CA GLU A 403 12.96 -5.65 32.73
C GLU A 403 13.13 -6.89 31.83
N ASP A 404 12.69 -8.05 32.29
CA ASP A 404 12.48 -9.24 31.46
C ASP A 404 10.99 -9.39 31.13
N GLY A 405 10.52 -8.62 30.15
CA GLY A 405 9.10 -8.58 29.80
C GLY A 405 8.57 -9.91 29.25
N VAL A 406 9.39 -10.66 28.51
CA VAL A 406 8.99 -11.95 27.92
C VAL A 406 8.95 -13.03 29.00
N GLY A 407 9.98 -13.11 29.85
CA GLY A 407 10.01 -14.04 30.98
C GLY A 407 8.84 -13.81 31.94
N GLN A 408 8.54 -12.56 32.28
CA GLN A 408 7.39 -12.21 33.13
C GLN A 408 6.03 -12.57 32.51
N ALA A 409 5.90 -12.47 31.17
CA ALA A 409 4.70 -12.92 30.47
C ALA A 409 4.55 -14.45 30.57
N ILE A 410 5.62 -15.20 30.33
CA ILE A 410 5.63 -16.68 30.42
C ILE A 410 5.37 -17.15 31.86
N GLU A 411 6.00 -16.52 32.85
CA GLU A 411 5.76 -16.79 34.28
C GLU A 411 4.29 -16.57 34.64
N THR A 412 3.69 -15.50 34.11
CA THR A 412 2.27 -15.20 34.35
C THR A 412 1.35 -16.24 33.69
N LEU A 413 1.65 -16.67 32.47
CA LEU A 413 0.90 -17.74 31.81
C LEU A 413 1.00 -19.06 32.58
N ASN A 414 2.18 -19.38 33.13
CA ASN A 414 2.39 -20.53 34.02
C ASN A 414 1.57 -20.42 35.30
N ARG A 415 1.60 -19.25 35.97
CA ARG A 415 0.82 -18.97 37.18
C ARG A 415 -0.69 -19.08 36.95
N TRP A 416 -1.15 -18.74 35.75
CA TRP A 416 -2.55 -18.94 35.34
C TRP A 416 -2.89 -20.39 34.94
N GLY A 417 -1.91 -21.31 34.97
CA GLY A 417 -2.07 -22.72 34.62
C GLY A 417 -2.28 -22.96 33.13
N LEU A 418 -1.85 -22.04 32.26
CA LEU A 418 -2.12 -22.08 30.81
C LEU A 418 -0.99 -22.76 30.00
N LEU A 419 0.15 -23.05 30.62
CA LEU A 419 1.33 -23.65 29.97
C LEU A 419 1.73 -25.01 30.59
N SER A 420 0.89 -25.61 31.44
CA SER A 420 1.17 -26.88 32.13
C SER A 420 0.75 -28.10 31.29
N ASP A 421 1.55 -29.18 31.28
CA ASP A 421 1.35 -30.45 30.55
C ASP A 421 0.10 -31.28 30.93
N ARG A 422 -0.86 -30.72 31.68
CA ARG A 422 -2.12 -31.41 31.95
C ARG A 422 -3.00 -31.35 30.70
N ARG A 423 -2.90 -32.39 29.85
CA ARG A 423 -4.05 -32.82 29.05
C ARG A 423 -5.24 -32.98 30.01
N PRO A 424 -6.41 -32.39 29.74
CA PRO A 424 -7.63 -32.77 30.44
C PRO A 424 -8.00 -34.19 30.01
N GLY A 425 -7.34 -35.18 30.58
CA GLY A 425 -7.77 -36.57 30.52
C GLY A 425 -8.92 -36.77 31.50
N SER A 426 -10.09 -37.06 30.97
CA SER A 426 -11.10 -37.92 31.57
C SER A 426 -11.32 -37.75 33.09
N GLN A 427 -12.05 -36.71 33.48
CA GLN A 427 -12.99 -36.85 34.59
C GLN A 427 -14.38 -36.53 34.07
N GLN A 428 -15.14 -37.60 33.80
CA GLN A 428 -16.57 -37.62 34.06
C GLN A 428 -16.73 -37.26 35.55
N GLY A 429 -16.99 -35.98 35.81
CA GLY A 429 -17.33 -35.43 37.11
C GLY A 429 -18.45 -34.44 36.86
N ASP A 430 -19.60 -34.73 37.43
CA ASP A 430 -20.90 -34.13 37.17
C ASP A 430 -20.87 -32.63 36.85
N ALA A 431 -21.55 -32.27 35.74
CA ALA A 431 -22.05 -30.93 35.53
C ALA A 431 -23.10 -30.62 36.59
N GLN A 432 -22.66 -30.30 37.80
CA GLN A 432 -23.50 -29.76 38.84
C GLN A 432 -23.85 -28.32 38.43
N LYS A 433 -25.11 -28.15 38.01
CA LYS A 433 -25.80 -26.86 37.93
C LYS A 433 -25.74 -26.17 39.29
N GLY A 434 -24.66 -25.45 39.54
CA GLY A 434 -24.54 -24.51 40.65
C GLY A 434 -25.27 -23.22 40.29
N SER A 435 -26.56 -23.15 40.59
CA SER A 435 -27.28 -21.88 40.69
C SER A 435 -26.71 -21.09 41.87
N ALA A 436 -25.89 -20.08 41.60
CA ALA A 436 -25.56 -19.04 42.58
C ALA A 436 -26.70 -18.00 42.63
N PRO A 437 -27.02 -17.45 43.82
CA PRO A 437 -28.26 -16.70 44.04
C PRO A 437 -28.21 -15.31 43.39
N PRO A 438 -29.37 -14.69 43.08
CA PRO A 438 -29.40 -13.31 42.62
C PRO A 438 -29.21 -12.37 43.81
N LEU A 439 -28.22 -11.49 43.75
CA LEU A 439 -28.09 -10.32 44.64
C LEU A 439 -28.21 -9.02 43.83
N PRO A 440 -28.64 -7.92 44.46
CA PRO A 440 -29.78 -7.15 43.96
C PRO A 440 -29.41 -6.20 42.82
N ARG A 441 -30.24 -6.25 41.79
CA ARG A 441 -30.38 -5.21 40.75
C ARG A 441 -30.78 -3.89 41.38
N ARG A 442 -29.81 -3.04 41.73
CA ARG A 442 -30.02 -1.59 41.84
C ARG A 442 -28.77 -0.91 41.27
N PHE A 443 -28.97 0.08 40.40
CA PHE A 443 -27.99 0.86 39.62
C PHE A 443 -27.68 0.48 38.16
N ILE A 444 -28.63 -0.10 37.40
CA ILE A 444 -28.48 -0.24 35.94
C ILE A 444 -29.41 0.67 35.10
N ASP A 445 -30.45 1.26 35.67
CA ASP A 445 -31.49 1.93 34.85
C ASP A 445 -31.41 3.47 34.72
N ALA A 446 -30.26 4.13 34.93
CA ALA A 446 -30.22 5.60 34.81
C ALA A 446 -28.98 6.24 34.17
N ALA A 447 -27.94 5.49 33.78
CA ALA A 447 -26.70 6.08 33.24
C ALA A 447 -26.53 5.95 31.71
N GLY A 448 -27.39 5.17 31.03
CA GLY A 448 -27.30 4.91 29.59
C GLY A 448 -27.90 5.97 28.67
N ALA A 449 -28.66 6.93 29.20
CA ALA A 449 -29.38 7.94 28.40
C ALA A 449 -28.85 9.38 28.57
N ALA A 450 -27.97 9.65 29.53
CA ALA A 450 -27.51 11.01 29.85
C ALA A 450 -26.23 11.46 29.11
N ALA A 451 -25.48 10.54 28.49
CA ALA A 451 -24.23 10.87 27.79
C ALA A 451 -24.43 11.32 26.32
N LEU A 452 -25.65 11.22 25.77
CA LEU A 452 -25.96 11.62 24.39
C LEU A 452 -26.51 13.05 24.26
N VAL A 453 -26.88 13.70 25.38
CA VAL A 453 -27.49 15.05 25.39
C VAL A 453 -26.46 16.16 25.67
N LEU A 454 -25.25 15.85 26.12
CA LEU A 454 -24.25 16.87 26.49
C LEU A 454 -23.28 17.30 25.37
N MET A 455 -23.39 16.76 24.14
CA MET A 455 -22.56 17.15 22.98
C MET A 455 -23.28 18.03 21.94
N LEU A 456 -24.54 18.39 22.18
CA LEU A 456 -25.32 19.26 21.29
C LEU A 456 -25.99 20.39 22.08
N SER A 457 -25.20 21.36 22.55
CA SER A 457 -25.75 22.67 22.97
C SER A 457 -24.67 23.75 23.09
N LEU A 458 -24.54 24.55 22.03
CA LEU A 458 -24.36 26.01 21.97
C LEU A 458 -24.07 26.37 20.49
N PRO A 459 -24.60 27.46 19.91
CA PRO A 459 -25.05 28.68 20.58
C PRO A 459 -26.48 29.13 20.22
N GLY A 460 -27.11 29.88 21.12
CA GLY A 460 -28.36 30.58 20.85
C GLY A 460 -28.42 31.88 21.65
N ILE A 461 -27.81 32.94 21.13
CA ILE A 461 -27.98 34.29 21.64
C ILE A 461 -29.32 34.79 21.10
N ALA A 462 -30.32 34.90 21.98
CA ALA A 462 -31.61 35.50 21.68
C ALA A 462 -31.51 37.03 21.77
N MET A 463 -31.91 37.72 20.69
CA MET A 463 -32.28 39.14 20.69
C MET A 463 -33.82 39.28 20.78
N PRO A 464 -34.34 40.37 21.37
CA PRO A 464 -35.78 40.56 21.58
C PRO A 464 -36.51 41.11 20.34
N PRO A 465 -37.85 41.02 20.26
CA PRO A 465 -38.61 41.50 19.11
C PRO A 465 -38.82 43.03 19.20
N ILE A 466 -38.58 43.74 18.09
CA ILE A 466 -39.04 45.12 17.90
C ILE A 466 -40.13 45.10 16.84
N SER A 467 -41.25 45.71 17.22
CA SER A 467 -42.49 45.83 16.46
C SER A 467 -42.32 46.67 15.20
N ALA A 468 -43.04 46.29 14.14
CA ALA A 468 -43.11 47.01 12.88
C ALA A 468 -43.96 48.29 13.02
N GLY A 469 -43.36 49.42 12.66
CA GLY A 469 -44.06 50.66 12.32
C GLY A 469 -43.65 51.06 10.91
N ALA A 470 -44.59 51.02 9.98
CA ALA A 470 -44.40 51.40 8.59
C ALA A 470 -44.32 52.93 8.44
N GLN A 471 -43.36 53.40 7.65
CA GLN A 471 -43.52 54.63 6.89
C GLN A 471 -42.77 54.50 5.56
N ALA A 472 -43.53 54.62 4.48
CA ALA A 472 -43.05 54.60 3.11
C ALA A 472 -42.29 55.89 2.80
N ALA A 473 -41.11 55.75 2.19
CA ALA A 473 -40.39 56.83 1.53
C ALA A 473 -39.88 56.31 0.17
N GLU A 474 -40.05 57.13 -0.86
CA GLU A 474 -39.77 56.85 -2.27
C GLU A 474 -38.33 56.40 -2.53
N ALA A 475 -38.19 55.41 -3.43
CA ALA A 475 -36.91 54.85 -3.84
C ALA A 475 -36.19 55.76 -4.86
N PRO A 476 -34.88 56.03 -4.70
CA PRO A 476 -34.02 56.48 -5.79
C PRO A 476 -33.75 55.31 -6.74
N SER A 477 -33.58 55.60 -8.04
CA SER A 477 -33.22 54.61 -9.05
C SER A 477 -31.93 53.86 -8.69
N GLU A 478 -32.01 52.53 -8.54
CA GLU A 478 -30.85 51.68 -8.22
C GLU A 478 -29.71 51.85 -9.25
N PRO A 479 -28.47 52.18 -8.81
CA PRO A 479 -27.31 52.19 -9.68
C PRO A 479 -26.98 50.74 -10.12
N ALA A 480 -26.76 50.56 -11.42
CA ALA A 480 -26.46 49.23 -11.98
C ALA A 480 -25.02 48.81 -11.65
N VAL A 481 -24.83 47.57 -11.17
CA VAL A 481 -23.51 47.02 -10.83
C VAL A 481 -22.81 46.53 -12.11
N PRO A 482 -21.59 47.00 -12.44
CA PRO A 482 -20.85 46.51 -13.60
C PRO A 482 -20.37 45.07 -13.37
N VAL A 483 -20.63 44.19 -14.33
CA VAL A 483 -20.25 42.77 -14.27
C VAL A 483 -19.74 42.30 -15.62
N VAL A 484 -18.79 41.37 -15.63
CA VAL A 484 -18.28 40.78 -16.88
C VAL A 484 -19.09 39.53 -17.20
N VAL A 485 -19.69 39.48 -18.38
CA VAL A 485 -20.53 38.36 -18.82
C VAL A 485 -19.91 37.58 -19.99
N ALA A 486 -20.21 36.29 -20.03
CA ALA A 486 -19.94 35.41 -21.17
C ALA A 486 -21.22 34.66 -21.57
N PRO A 487 -21.43 34.41 -22.88
CA PRO A 487 -22.56 33.61 -23.33
C PRO A 487 -22.33 32.12 -23.03
N VAL A 488 -23.39 31.40 -22.65
CA VAL A 488 -23.43 29.93 -22.65
C VAL A 488 -23.30 29.46 -24.10
N ARG A 489 -22.24 28.71 -24.40
CA ARG A 489 -21.98 28.19 -25.75
C ARG A 489 -22.45 26.75 -25.85
N ALA A 490 -23.03 26.38 -26.99
CA ALA A 490 -23.28 25.00 -27.35
C ALA A 490 -22.12 24.55 -28.27
N GLU A 491 -21.27 23.65 -27.78
CA GLU A 491 -20.11 23.16 -28.54
C GLU A 491 -19.86 21.68 -28.28
N ASP A 492 -19.14 21.04 -29.19
CA ASP A 492 -18.78 19.63 -29.06
C ASP A 492 -17.59 19.51 -28.11
N VAL A 493 -17.79 18.84 -26.97
CA VAL A 493 -16.79 18.73 -25.90
C VAL A 493 -16.20 17.32 -25.87
N PRO A 494 -14.90 17.13 -26.15
CA PRO A 494 -14.25 15.84 -25.98
C PRO A 494 -14.13 15.50 -24.49
N LEU A 495 -14.46 14.26 -24.15
CA LEU A 495 -14.35 13.72 -22.80
C LEU A 495 -13.10 12.85 -22.72
N TYR A 496 -12.12 13.29 -21.93
CA TYR A 496 -10.88 12.57 -21.69
C TYR A 496 -10.92 11.84 -20.36
N LEU A 497 -10.48 10.59 -20.28
CA LEU A 497 -10.12 9.96 -19.01
C LEU A 497 -8.61 9.79 -19.01
N GLY A 498 -7.95 9.97 -17.88
CA GLY A 498 -6.51 9.98 -17.88
C GLY A 498 -5.92 9.88 -16.50
N GLY A 499 -4.68 9.47 -16.47
CA GLY A 499 -3.92 9.25 -15.25
C GLY A 499 -2.43 9.25 -15.56
N ILE A 500 -1.65 9.17 -14.49
CA ILE A 500 -0.20 9.03 -14.60
C ILE A 500 0.08 7.61 -15.08
N GLY A 501 0.94 7.50 -16.09
CA GLY A 501 1.39 6.24 -16.65
C GLY A 501 2.90 6.14 -16.72
N SER A 502 3.37 4.92 -17.00
CA SER A 502 4.76 4.63 -17.31
C SER A 502 4.89 4.10 -18.73
N VAL A 503 5.90 4.58 -19.44
CA VAL A 503 6.29 4.08 -20.74
C VAL A 503 6.98 2.72 -20.55
N GLN A 504 6.62 1.74 -21.37
CA GLN A 504 7.19 0.40 -21.39
C GLN A 504 7.61 0.03 -22.80
N ALA A 505 8.74 -0.66 -22.92
CA ALA A 505 9.12 -1.27 -24.18
C ALA A 505 8.06 -2.26 -24.66
N TYR A 506 7.82 -2.32 -25.96
CA TYR A 506 6.78 -3.20 -26.51
C TYR A 506 7.16 -4.67 -26.37
N ASN A 507 8.42 -5.00 -26.65
CA ASN A 507 9.05 -6.28 -26.38
C ASN A 507 10.47 -6.06 -25.86
N THR A 508 10.92 -6.92 -24.95
CA THR A 508 12.32 -6.95 -24.49
C THR A 508 12.80 -8.39 -24.50
N VAL A 509 13.94 -8.64 -25.14
CA VAL A 509 14.53 -9.98 -25.21
C VAL A 509 15.99 -9.93 -24.73
N ALA A 510 16.27 -10.71 -23.70
CA ALA A 510 17.61 -10.98 -23.22
C ALA A 510 18.27 -12.03 -24.12
N ILE A 511 19.29 -11.64 -24.89
CA ILE A 511 19.98 -12.52 -25.84
C ILE A 511 20.99 -13.37 -25.07
N ARG A 512 20.78 -14.69 -25.06
CA ARG A 512 21.63 -15.68 -24.40
C ARG A 512 22.07 -16.76 -25.38
N SER A 513 23.15 -17.44 -25.05
CA SER A 513 23.55 -18.65 -25.76
C SER A 513 22.63 -19.82 -25.40
N ARG A 514 22.37 -20.71 -26.36
CA ARG A 514 21.67 -21.99 -26.13
C ARG A 514 22.63 -23.17 -25.97
N ILE A 515 23.92 -22.93 -26.26
CA ILE A 515 24.99 -23.93 -26.28
C ILE A 515 26.23 -23.35 -25.61
N ASP A 516 27.16 -24.21 -25.25
CA ASP A 516 28.43 -23.78 -24.66
C ASP A 516 29.43 -23.45 -25.77
N GLY A 517 30.23 -22.40 -25.56
CA GLY A 517 31.28 -22.04 -26.52
C GLY A 517 31.98 -20.74 -26.20
N GLN A 518 33.16 -20.55 -26.80
CA GLN A 518 33.86 -19.28 -26.75
C GLN A 518 33.20 -18.29 -27.71
N LEU A 519 32.95 -17.07 -27.24
CA LEU A 519 32.43 -15.97 -28.03
C LEU A 519 33.55 -15.42 -28.92
N MET A 520 33.43 -15.60 -30.23
CA MET A 520 34.46 -15.22 -31.20
C MET A 520 34.30 -13.78 -31.68
N ASP A 521 33.05 -13.36 -31.93
CA ASP A 521 32.74 -12.08 -32.55
C ASP A 521 31.42 -11.51 -32.02
N LEU A 522 31.36 -10.19 -31.87
CA LEU A 522 30.19 -9.41 -31.50
C LEU A 522 29.87 -8.43 -32.64
N ARG A 523 28.75 -8.68 -33.32
CA ARG A 523 28.38 -8.00 -34.58
C ARG A 523 27.36 -6.89 -34.40
N PHE A 524 27.42 -6.18 -33.29
CA PHE A 524 26.59 -5.00 -33.04
C PHE A 524 27.39 -3.93 -32.27
N ARG A 525 26.97 -2.68 -32.41
CA ARG A 525 27.41 -1.57 -31.54
C ARG A 525 26.37 -1.36 -30.45
N GLU A 526 26.79 -1.03 -29.23
CA GLU A 526 25.86 -0.75 -28.14
C GLU A 526 24.96 0.44 -28.48
N GLY A 527 23.66 0.32 -28.21
CA GLY A 527 22.68 1.32 -28.62
C GLY A 527 22.33 1.29 -30.11
N GLN A 528 22.81 0.33 -30.90
CA GLN A 528 22.43 0.21 -32.31
C GLN A 528 21.02 -0.39 -32.46
N GLU A 529 20.27 0.10 -33.45
CA GLU A 529 19.05 -0.55 -33.96
C GLU A 529 19.40 -1.80 -34.80
N VAL A 530 18.82 -2.94 -34.44
CA VAL A 530 19.02 -4.20 -35.14
C VAL A 530 17.70 -4.73 -35.68
N ALA A 531 17.73 -5.32 -36.87
CA ALA A 531 16.59 -6.00 -37.46
C ALA A 531 16.40 -7.40 -36.85
N LYS A 532 15.17 -7.93 -36.93
CA LYS A 532 14.91 -9.34 -36.64
C LYS A 532 15.75 -10.22 -37.58
N GLY A 533 16.44 -11.22 -37.02
CA GLY A 533 17.36 -12.10 -37.73
C GLY A 533 18.79 -11.55 -37.87
N ALA A 534 19.07 -10.31 -37.45
CA ALA A 534 20.42 -9.77 -37.49
C ALA A 534 21.36 -10.60 -36.59
N VAL A 535 22.54 -10.95 -37.10
CA VAL A 535 23.57 -11.66 -36.35
C VAL A 535 24.16 -10.73 -35.28
N LEU A 536 24.09 -11.14 -34.02
CA LEU A 536 24.60 -10.37 -32.89
C LEU A 536 25.91 -10.94 -32.36
N ALA A 537 26.05 -12.27 -32.34
CA ALA A 537 27.20 -12.95 -31.78
C ALA A 537 27.52 -14.23 -32.54
N ILE A 538 28.80 -14.60 -32.60
CA ILE A 538 29.27 -15.85 -33.18
C ILE A 538 30.11 -16.59 -32.15
N LEU A 539 29.79 -17.86 -31.92
CA LEU A 539 30.57 -18.78 -31.09
C LEU A 539 31.58 -19.57 -31.92
N ASP A 540 32.56 -20.19 -31.28
CA ASP A 540 33.50 -21.08 -31.97
C ASP A 540 32.78 -22.29 -32.59
N ARG A 541 32.73 -22.32 -33.92
CA ARG A 541 32.04 -23.34 -34.70
C ARG A 541 32.87 -24.62 -34.87
N ARG A 542 34.19 -24.57 -34.71
CA ARG A 542 35.09 -25.66 -35.11
C ARG A 542 34.77 -26.99 -34.41
N PRO A 543 34.50 -27.04 -33.10
CA PRO A 543 34.11 -28.28 -32.43
C PRO A 543 32.78 -28.84 -32.93
N LEU A 544 31.81 -27.96 -33.21
CA LEU A 544 30.48 -28.32 -33.69
C LEU A 544 30.51 -28.85 -35.13
N GLU A 545 31.33 -28.22 -35.99
CA GLU A 545 31.57 -28.69 -37.36
C GLU A 545 32.26 -30.06 -37.38
N ALA A 546 33.21 -30.30 -36.48
CA ALA A 546 33.84 -31.62 -36.32
C ALA A 546 32.83 -32.68 -35.88
N ASN A 547 31.96 -32.37 -34.92
CA ASN A 547 30.90 -33.27 -34.46
C ASN A 547 29.87 -33.58 -35.57
N LEU A 548 29.47 -32.58 -36.36
CA LEU A 548 28.60 -32.80 -37.52
C LEU A 548 29.27 -33.70 -38.57
N LYS A 549 30.55 -33.47 -38.87
CA LYS A 549 31.31 -34.34 -39.79
C LYS A 549 31.38 -35.78 -39.29
N GLN A 550 31.59 -35.98 -37.98
CA GLN A 550 31.59 -37.30 -37.36
C GLN A 550 30.23 -38.00 -37.52
N ALA A 551 29.12 -37.30 -37.23
CA ALA A 551 27.77 -37.84 -37.37
C ALA A 551 27.44 -38.23 -38.82
N VAL A 552 27.80 -37.38 -39.79
CA VAL A 552 27.62 -37.66 -41.22
C VAL A 552 28.43 -38.88 -41.67
N ALA A 553 29.65 -39.05 -41.16
CA ALA A 553 30.47 -40.21 -41.46
C ALA A 553 29.88 -41.51 -40.90
N THR A 554 29.31 -41.48 -39.69
CA THR A 554 28.59 -42.62 -39.10
C THR A 554 27.38 -43.00 -39.94
N LEU A 555 26.54 -42.02 -40.31
CA LEU A 555 25.39 -42.24 -41.19
C LEU A 555 25.80 -42.90 -42.51
N ALA A 556 26.86 -42.40 -43.17
CA ALA A 556 27.33 -42.96 -44.43
C ALA A 556 27.83 -44.41 -44.29
N LYS A 557 28.52 -44.72 -43.19
CA LYS A 557 28.96 -46.09 -42.86
C LYS A 557 27.76 -47.02 -42.70
N ASP A 558 26.76 -46.64 -41.92
CA ASP A 558 25.65 -47.51 -41.57
C ASP A 558 24.62 -47.61 -42.71
N GLN A 559 24.50 -46.58 -43.56
CA GLN A 559 23.84 -46.66 -44.87
C GLN A 559 24.49 -47.71 -45.78
N SER A 560 25.82 -47.78 -45.80
CA SER A 560 26.56 -48.79 -46.57
C SER A 560 26.30 -50.20 -46.02
N GLN A 561 26.16 -50.36 -44.70
CA GLN A 561 25.80 -51.63 -44.06
C GLN A 561 24.37 -52.06 -44.41
N LEU A 562 23.42 -51.13 -44.39
CA LEU A 562 22.05 -51.37 -44.83
C LEU A 562 22.01 -51.83 -46.30
N GLN A 563 22.72 -51.13 -47.19
CA GLN A 563 22.79 -51.48 -48.60
C GLN A 563 23.33 -52.90 -48.80
N ASN A 564 24.38 -53.28 -48.08
CA ASN A 564 24.91 -54.64 -48.14
C ASN A 564 23.89 -55.67 -47.63
N ALA A 565 23.24 -55.42 -46.48
CA ALA A 565 22.23 -56.33 -45.92
C ALA A 565 21.01 -56.49 -46.84
N GLN A 566 20.58 -55.43 -47.52
CA GLN A 566 19.52 -55.47 -48.53
C GLN A 566 19.92 -56.33 -49.73
N ALA A 567 21.15 -56.16 -50.25
CA ALA A 567 21.66 -56.98 -51.33
C ALA A 567 21.75 -58.47 -50.94
N ASP A 568 22.18 -58.76 -49.71
CA ASP A 568 22.22 -60.12 -49.17
C ASP A 568 20.81 -60.72 -49.05
N LEU A 569 19.83 -59.98 -48.53
CA LEU A 569 18.45 -60.42 -48.45
C LEU A 569 17.87 -60.77 -49.83
N VAL A 570 18.08 -59.91 -50.84
CA VAL A 570 17.65 -60.17 -52.22
C VAL A 570 18.30 -61.45 -52.77
N ARG A 571 19.60 -61.65 -52.49
CA ARG A 571 20.32 -62.86 -52.89
C ARG A 571 19.72 -64.12 -52.28
N TYR A 572 19.44 -64.13 -50.97
CA TYR A 572 18.82 -65.27 -50.31
C TYR A 572 17.37 -65.51 -50.73
N GLN A 573 16.60 -64.45 -51.04
CA GLN A 573 15.24 -64.57 -51.58
C GLN A 573 15.19 -65.24 -52.95
N GLY A 574 16.25 -65.10 -53.77
CA GLY A 574 16.39 -65.79 -55.05
C GLY A 574 16.72 -67.29 -54.93
N MET A 575 17.18 -67.74 -53.75
CA MET A 575 17.63 -69.11 -53.49
C MET A 575 16.56 -69.97 -52.79
N LYS A 576 15.27 -69.79 -53.11
CA LYS A 576 14.12 -70.35 -52.35
C LYS A 576 14.15 -71.85 -52.06
N GLU A 577 14.82 -72.66 -52.89
CA GLU A 577 14.95 -74.12 -52.68
C GLU A 577 16.18 -74.52 -51.81
N TYR A 578 17.11 -73.60 -51.58
CA TYR A 578 18.39 -73.87 -50.89
C TYR A 578 18.62 -73.06 -49.60
N ALA A 579 17.89 -71.96 -49.40
CA ALA A 579 17.97 -71.14 -48.19
C ALA A 579 16.88 -71.54 -47.17
N SER A 580 17.27 -71.75 -45.90
CA SER A 580 16.30 -72.05 -44.84
C SER A 580 15.46 -70.83 -44.47
N ARG A 581 14.19 -71.02 -44.06
CA ARG A 581 13.31 -69.94 -43.56
C ARG A 581 13.97 -69.13 -42.45
N LYS A 582 14.63 -69.81 -41.51
CA LYS A 582 15.41 -69.16 -40.44
C LYS A 582 16.44 -68.17 -40.98
N THR A 583 17.11 -68.49 -42.09
CA THR A 583 18.12 -67.58 -42.68
C THR A 583 17.46 -66.35 -43.28
N LEU A 584 16.34 -66.51 -43.99
CA LEU A 584 15.57 -65.40 -44.53
C LEU A 584 15.05 -64.48 -43.42
N ASP A 585 14.48 -65.04 -42.36
CA ASP A 585 13.99 -64.29 -41.20
C ASP A 585 15.13 -63.49 -40.53
N THR A 586 16.30 -64.10 -40.36
CA THR A 586 17.49 -63.42 -39.83
C THR A 586 17.94 -62.26 -40.71
N GLN A 587 17.98 -62.44 -42.04
CA GLN A 587 18.38 -61.36 -42.96
C GLN A 587 17.34 -60.23 -43.02
N GLN A 588 16.05 -60.56 -42.95
CA GLN A 588 14.99 -59.56 -42.82
C GLN A 588 15.12 -58.76 -41.53
N ALA A 589 15.39 -59.43 -40.40
CA ALA A 589 15.65 -58.75 -39.13
C ALA A 589 16.89 -57.86 -39.20
N GLN A 590 17.96 -58.29 -39.88
CA GLN A 590 19.19 -57.51 -40.06
C GLN A 590 18.95 -56.24 -40.90
N VAL A 591 18.17 -56.33 -41.97
CA VAL A 591 17.75 -55.15 -42.76
C VAL A 591 16.92 -54.20 -41.89
N ALA A 592 15.95 -54.71 -41.13
CA ALA A 592 15.14 -53.89 -40.23
C ALA A 592 16.00 -53.20 -39.15
N GLN A 593 16.99 -53.90 -38.60
CA GLN A 593 17.94 -53.37 -37.62
C GLN A 593 18.77 -52.22 -38.21
N TYR A 594 19.39 -52.42 -39.38
CA TYR A 594 20.19 -51.36 -40.01
C TYR A 594 19.34 -50.20 -40.52
N GLN A 595 18.09 -50.46 -40.94
CA GLN A 595 17.16 -49.39 -41.29
C GLN A 595 16.85 -48.51 -40.07
N ALA A 596 16.62 -49.11 -38.91
CA ALA A 596 16.43 -48.37 -37.66
C ALA A 596 17.70 -47.61 -37.24
N GLN A 597 18.88 -48.19 -37.44
CA GLN A 597 20.16 -47.52 -37.16
C GLN A 597 20.36 -46.29 -38.05
N VAL A 598 20.09 -46.40 -39.36
CA VAL A 598 20.14 -45.26 -40.28
C VAL A 598 19.19 -44.15 -39.84
N THR A 599 17.94 -44.47 -39.44
CA THR A 599 17.02 -43.45 -38.90
C THR A 599 17.56 -42.78 -37.63
N ALA A 600 18.21 -43.53 -36.74
CA ALA A 600 18.82 -42.96 -35.54
C ALA A 600 20.00 -42.03 -35.88
N ASP A 601 20.83 -42.41 -36.85
CA ASP A 601 21.96 -41.60 -37.29
C ASP A 601 21.52 -40.33 -38.04
N GLU A 602 20.44 -40.40 -38.82
CA GLU A 602 19.81 -39.22 -39.44
C GLU A 602 19.38 -38.20 -38.37
N ALA A 603 18.71 -38.67 -37.31
CA ALA A 603 18.33 -37.82 -36.18
C ALA A 603 19.57 -37.22 -35.46
N GLN A 604 20.67 -37.97 -35.36
CA GLN A 604 21.91 -37.48 -34.78
C GLN A 604 22.60 -36.42 -35.65
N VAL A 605 22.54 -36.55 -36.97
CA VAL A 605 23.01 -35.52 -37.92
C VAL A 605 22.18 -34.25 -37.78
N ASP A 606 20.86 -34.36 -37.71
CA ASP A 606 19.98 -33.21 -37.54
C ASP A 606 20.20 -32.50 -36.20
N TYR A 607 20.42 -33.27 -35.12
CA TYR A 607 20.81 -32.70 -33.82
C TYR A 607 22.14 -31.94 -33.92
N ALA A 608 23.17 -32.54 -34.50
CA ALA A 608 24.48 -31.90 -34.65
C ALA A 608 24.41 -30.63 -35.53
N ARG A 609 23.56 -30.63 -36.57
CA ARG A 609 23.30 -29.47 -37.41
C ARG A 609 22.62 -28.35 -36.62
N ALA A 610 21.59 -28.67 -35.83
CA ALA A 610 20.92 -27.69 -34.97
C ALA A 610 21.87 -27.06 -33.93
N GLN A 611 22.79 -27.86 -33.35
CA GLN A 611 23.83 -27.34 -32.46
C GLN A 611 24.76 -26.35 -33.19
N LEU A 612 25.19 -26.68 -34.42
CA LEU A 612 26.00 -25.80 -35.24
C LEU A 612 25.28 -24.49 -35.60
N ASP A 613 23.97 -24.55 -35.88
CA ASP A 613 23.17 -23.35 -36.18
C ASP A 613 23.08 -22.41 -34.97
N TYR A 614 23.00 -22.95 -33.74
CA TYR A 614 23.01 -22.16 -32.51
C TYR A 614 24.33 -21.44 -32.24
N ALA A 615 25.42 -21.78 -32.93
CA ALA A 615 26.67 -21.02 -32.86
C ALA A 615 26.55 -19.62 -33.48
N THR A 616 25.53 -19.37 -34.30
CA THR A 616 25.22 -18.04 -34.82
C THR A 616 24.02 -17.47 -34.07
N ILE A 617 24.28 -16.55 -33.14
CA ILE A 617 23.24 -15.98 -32.30
C ILE A 617 22.66 -14.74 -32.99
N THR A 618 21.38 -14.81 -33.35
CA THR A 618 20.64 -13.74 -34.03
C THR A 618 19.60 -13.09 -33.14
N SER A 619 19.24 -11.84 -33.41
CA SER A 619 18.13 -11.16 -32.73
C SER A 619 16.76 -11.75 -33.12
N PRO A 620 15.90 -12.20 -32.19
CA PRO A 620 14.57 -12.70 -32.53
C PRO A 620 13.54 -11.59 -32.77
N ILE A 621 13.87 -10.35 -32.43
CA ILE A 621 13.04 -9.16 -32.62
C ILE A 621 13.86 -8.03 -33.27
N ALA A 622 13.17 -7.06 -33.88
CA ALA A 622 13.79 -5.80 -34.22
C ALA A 622 13.78 -4.89 -32.98
N GLY A 623 14.84 -4.10 -32.80
CA GLY A 623 14.90 -3.12 -31.72
C GLY A 623 16.32 -2.65 -31.42
N ARG A 624 16.43 -1.87 -30.35
CA ARG A 624 17.68 -1.25 -29.92
C ARG A 624 18.45 -2.17 -28.98
N THR A 625 19.75 -2.33 -29.21
CA THR A 625 20.65 -3.06 -28.32
C THR A 625 20.98 -2.22 -27.07
N GLY A 626 21.03 -2.87 -25.91
CA GLY A 626 21.51 -2.27 -24.66
C GLY A 626 23.03 -2.34 -24.52
N ILE A 627 23.50 -2.18 -23.29
CA ILE A 627 24.91 -2.37 -22.92
C ILE A 627 25.23 -3.86 -22.99
N ARG A 628 26.32 -4.22 -23.67
CA ARG A 628 26.81 -5.60 -23.72
C ARG A 628 27.30 -6.01 -22.32
N GLN A 629 27.00 -7.22 -21.90
CA GLN A 629 27.42 -7.72 -20.58
C GLN A 629 28.60 -8.68 -20.66
N ILE A 630 28.90 -9.20 -21.85
CA ILE A 630 29.95 -10.18 -22.09
C ILE A 630 30.78 -9.72 -23.29
N ASP A 631 32.10 -9.66 -23.13
CA ASP A 631 33.04 -9.31 -24.20
C ASP A 631 33.43 -10.53 -25.05
N ALA A 632 33.77 -10.27 -26.31
CA ALA A 632 34.37 -11.27 -27.19
C ALA A 632 35.66 -11.83 -26.58
N GLY A 633 35.87 -13.13 -26.76
CA GLY A 633 36.96 -13.90 -26.15
C GLY A 633 36.53 -14.70 -24.92
N ASN A 634 35.46 -14.30 -24.22
CA ASN A 634 34.95 -15.02 -23.06
C ASN A 634 34.19 -16.29 -23.46
N ILE A 635 34.14 -17.26 -22.54
CA ILE A 635 33.32 -18.47 -22.69
C ILE A 635 31.93 -18.17 -22.15
N VAL A 636 30.91 -18.62 -22.90
CA VAL A 636 29.51 -18.59 -22.48
C VAL A 636 28.97 -20.02 -22.37
N HIS A 637 28.06 -20.22 -21.43
CA HIS A 637 27.38 -21.48 -21.19
C HIS A 637 25.88 -21.34 -21.41
N ALA A 638 25.21 -22.42 -21.84
CA ALA A 638 23.76 -22.47 -21.99
C ALA A 638 23.02 -22.23 -20.66
N ALA A 639 23.68 -22.53 -19.54
CA ALA A 639 23.16 -22.33 -18.19
C ALA A 639 23.35 -20.90 -17.64
N ASP A 640 24.05 -20.02 -18.37
CA ASP A 640 24.35 -18.67 -17.88
C ASP A 640 23.07 -17.84 -17.73
N THR A 641 22.97 -17.15 -16.61
CA THR A 641 21.86 -16.23 -16.31
C THR A 641 22.08 -14.84 -16.90
N ALA A 642 23.33 -14.42 -17.07
CA ALA A 642 23.69 -13.14 -17.67
C ALA A 642 23.50 -13.19 -19.20
N PRO A 643 22.74 -12.26 -19.82
CA PRO A 643 22.63 -12.18 -21.28
C PRO A 643 23.87 -11.54 -21.89
N ILE A 644 24.18 -11.89 -23.14
CA ILE A 644 25.22 -11.21 -23.93
C ILE A 644 24.84 -9.74 -24.13
N VAL A 645 23.57 -9.50 -24.50
CA VAL A 645 22.98 -8.16 -24.67
C VAL A 645 21.47 -8.27 -24.54
N THR A 646 20.82 -7.18 -24.14
CA THR A 646 19.35 -7.08 -24.18
C THR A 646 18.93 -6.25 -25.39
N VAL A 647 17.97 -6.75 -26.17
CA VAL A 647 17.35 -6.02 -27.29
C VAL A 647 15.96 -5.56 -26.88
N THR A 648 15.68 -4.28 -27.07
CA THR A 648 14.46 -3.62 -26.62
C THR A 648 13.75 -2.99 -27.83
N GLN A 649 12.52 -3.40 -28.10
CA GLN A 649 11.70 -2.83 -29.16
C GLN A 649 11.10 -1.50 -28.71
N LEU A 650 11.46 -0.41 -29.41
CA LEU A 650 10.99 0.96 -29.15
C LEU A 650 9.90 1.42 -30.11
N HIS A 651 9.66 0.67 -31.19
CA HIS A 651 8.69 0.98 -32.24
C HIS A 651 7.78 -0.23 -32.53
N PRO A 652 6.48 -0.18 -32.22
CA PRO A 652 5.85 0.82 -31.35
C PRO A 652 6.37 0.71 -29.91
N ILE A 653 5.94 1.63 -29.03
CA ILE A 653 6.17 1.61 -27.58
C ILE A 653 4.84 1.62 -26.84
N SER A 654 4.80 1.05 -25.64
CA SER A 654 3.59 1.01 -24.82
C SER A 654 3.61 2.07 -23.73
N VAL A 655 2.44 2.58 -23.36
CA VAL A 655 2.23 3.32 -22.10
C VAL A 655 1.17 2.60 -21.31
N ILE A 656 1.50 2.25 -20.07
CA ILE A 656 0.54 1.71 -19.11
C ILE A 656 0.16 2.82 -18.14
N PHE A 657 -1.11 3.16 -18.08
CA PHE A 657 -1.66 4.19 -17.19
C PHE A 657 -2.95 3.68 -16.54
N THR A 658 -3.35 4.31 -15.43
CA THR A 658 -4.53 3.88 -14.68
C THR A 658 -5.65 4.90 -14.72
N VAL A 659 -6.89 4.40 -14.69
CA VAL A 659 -8.11 5.21 -14.50
C VAL A 659 -8.95 4.59 -13.38
N ASN A 660 -9.90 5.34 -12.81
CA ASN A 660 -10.76 4.81 -11.75
C ASN A 660 -11.70 3.72 -12.30
N ALA A 661 -11.94 2.65 -11.51
CA ALA A 661 -12.87 1.60 -11.88
C ALA A 661 -14.32 2.10 -12.09
N ASP A 662 -14.73 3.16 -11.40
CA ASP A 662 -16.05 3.78 -11.58
C ASP A 662 -16.23 4.40 -12.98
N ASP A 663 -15.13 4.70 -13.68
CA ASP A 663 -15.15 5.25 -15.03
C ASP A 663 -15.20 4.17 -16.12
N LEU A 664 -15.13 2.88 -15.77
CA LEU A 664 -15.22 1.76 -16.73
C LEU A 664 -16.43 1.82 -17.68
N PRO A 665 -17.65 2.18 -17.21
CA PRO A 665 -18.81 2.28 -18.10
C PRO A 665 -18.62 3.30 -19.23
N ALA A 666 -17.77 4.33 -19.06
CA ALA A 666 -17.50 5.32 -20.10
C ALA A 666 -16.80 4.72 -21.32
N PHE A 667 -16.00 3.67 -21.13
CA PHE A 667 -15.36 2.92 -22.23
C PHE A 667 -16.38 2.07 -23.00
N ASN A 668 -17.40 1.54 -22.32
CA ASN A 668 -18.49 0.81 -22.95
C ASN A 668 -19.40 1.74 -23.77
N LEU A 669 -19.66 2.96 -23.28
CA LEU A 669 -20.46 3.99 -23.97
C LEU A 669 -19.75 4.57 -25.20
N GLY A 670 -18.42 4.78 -25.13
CA GLY A 670 -17.61 5.20 -26.26
C GLY A 670 -17.56 4.16 -27.39
N ALA A 671 -17.59 2.87 -27.05
CA ALA A 671 -17.61 1.76 -28.00
C ALA A 671 -19.00 1.51 -28.62
N SER A 672 -20.09 1.92 -27.97
CA SER A 672 -21.47 1.69 -28.43
C SER A 672 -22.10 2.87 -29.19
N GLY A 673 -21.40 4.01 -29.28
CA GLY A 673 -21.85 5.21 -30.01
C GLY A 673 -21.57 5.24 -31.51
N ALA A 674 -20.83 4.26 -32.05
CA ALA A 674 -20.62 4.12 -33.49
C ALA A 674 -20.69 2.64 -33.86
N ALA A 675 -21.70 2.31 -34.68
CA ALA A 675 -21.87 1.13 -35.52
C ALA A 675 -21.03 -0.11 -35.21
N SER A 676 -21.73 -1.23 -34.97
CA SER A 676 -21.28 -2.61 -35.15
C SER A 676 -20.17 -2.75 -36.22
N GLY A 677 -18.91 -2.76 -35.75
CA GLY A 677 -17.68 -2.76 -36.53
C GLY A 677 -16.48 -2.91 -35.59
N PRO A 678 -15.26 -3.18 -36.09
CA PRO A 678 -14.08 -3.42 -35.24
C PRO A 678 -13.90 -2.24 -34.28
N ALA A 679 -13.77 -2.53 -32.98
CA ALA A 679 -13.72 -1.54 -31.90
C ALA A 679 -12.97 -0.26 -32.31
N THR A 680 -13.67 0.86 -32.41
CA THR A 680 -13.08 2.16 -32.77
C THR A 680 -11.92 2.43 -31.81
N ALA A 681 -10.68 2.43 -32.32
CA ALA A 681 -9.49 2.62 -31.50
C ALA A 681 -9.57 3.99 -30.80
N LEU A 682 -9.66 3.98 -29.46
CA LEU A 682 -9.76 5.21 -28.69
C LEU A 682 -8.41 5.93 -28.71
N PRO A 683 -8.35 7.20 -29.14
CA PRO A 683 -7.10 7.93 -29.23
C PRO A 683 -6.60 8.30 -27.83
N VAL A 684 -5.31 8.12 -27.61
CA VAL A 684 -4.60 8.38 -26.36
C VAL A 684 -3.49 9.37 -26.62
N GLN A 685 -3.39 10.38 -25.76
CA GLN A 685 -2.32 11.38 -25.82
C GLN A 685 -1.41 11.21 -24.62
N ALA A 686 -0.11 11.20 -24.85
CA ALA A 686 0.90 11.19 -23.79
C ALA A 686 1.52 12.59 -23.66
N TYR A 687 1.37 13.19 -22.48
CA TYR A 687 1.97 14.46 -22.11
C TYR A 687 3.16 14.25 -21.17
N ALA A 688 4.08 15.20 -21.16
CA ALA A 688 5.11 15.29 -20.13
C ALA A 688 4.49 15.53 -18.75
N LYS A 689 5.31 15.39 -17.70
CA LYS A 689 4.89 15.59 -16.29
C LYS A 689 4.26 16.98 -16.03
N ASP A 690 4.61 17.97 -16.85
CA ASP A 690 4.07 19.34 -16.78
C ASP A 690 2.61 19.46 -17.24
N ASN A 691 2.05 18.40 -17.83
CA ASN A 691 0.71 18.32 -18.41
C ASN A 691 0.43 19.39 -19.49
N LYS A 692 1.50 19.91 -20.12
CA LYS A 692 1.45 20.94 -21.17
C LYS A 692 2.12 20.48 -22.46
N THR A 693 3.24 19.77 -22.34
CA THR A 693 4.03 19.34 -23.48
C THR A 693 3.52 18.01 -24.01
N LEU A 694 2.90 18.01 -25.20
CA LEU A 694 2.50 16.78 -25.89
C LEU A 694 3.75 16.05 -26.39
N LEU A 695 3.91 14.80 -25.97
CA LEU A 695 5.03 13.93 -26.34
C LEU A 695 4.72 13.09 -27.57
N ALA A 696 3.54 12.43 -27.57
CA ALA A 696 3.10 11.59 -28.68
C ALA A 696 1.59 11.34 -28.62
N ASP A 697 1.01 11.00 -29.77
CA ASP A 697 -0.33 10.46 -29.91
C ASP A 697 -0.26 8.95 -30.20
N GLY A 698 -1.22 8.21 -29.66
CA GLY A 698 -1.29 6.77 -29.74
C GLY A 698 -2.73 6.27 -29.66
N THR A 699 -2.88 4.97 -29.55
CA THR A 699 -4.19 4.30 -29.54
C THR A 699 -4.28 3.36 -28.36
N LEU A 700 -5.46 3.32 -27.73
CA LEU A 700 -5.73 2.36 -26.67
C LEU A 700 -5.78 0.94 -27.27
N GLU A 701 -4.92 0.05 -26.78
CA GLU A 701 -4.92 -1.36 -27.19
C GLU A 701 -5.80 -2.20 -26.27
N LEU A 702 -5.72 -1.96 -24.95
CA LEU A 702 -6.33 -2.81 -23.95
C LEU A 702 -6.80 -1.99 -22.75
N VAL A 703 -8.02 -2.30 -22.31
CA VAL A 703 -8.48 -2.06 -20.94
C VAL A 703 -8.31 -3.39 -20.20
N ASP A 704 -7.56 -3.39 -19.11
CA ASP A 704 -7.29 -4.59 -18.32
C ASP A 704 -8.62 -5.20 -17.83
N ASN A 705 -8.72 -6.53 -17.87
CA ASN A 705 -9.91 -7.26 -17.41
C ASN A 705 -9.93 -7.46 -15.89
N GLN A 706 -8.90 -6.98 -15.20
CA GLN A 706 -8.81 -6.96 -13.75
C GLN A 706 -8.78 -5.52 -13.23
N ILE A 707 -9.72 -5.23 -12.33
CA ILE A 707 -9.60 -4.08 -11.45
C ILE A 707 -8.54 -4.42 -10.41
N ASP A 708 -7.54 -3.57 -10.28
CA ASP A 708 -6.60 -3.67 -9.18
C ASP A 708 -7.34 -3.35 -7.88
N GLN A 709 -7.67 -4.41 -7.14
CA GLN A 709 -8.42 -4.33 -5.89
C GLN A 709 -7.67 -3.56 -4.79
N SER A 710 -6.37 -3.31 -4.95
CA SER A 710 -5.56 -2.50 -4.03
C SER A 710 -5.71 -1.00 -4.23
N THR A 711 -5.97 -0.56 -5.46
CA THR A 711 -6.04 0.87 -5.80
C THR A 711 -7.42 1.31 -6.28
N GLY A 712 -8.34 0.37 -6.56
CA GLY A 712 -9.64 0.68 -7.17
C GLY A 712 -9.50 1.23 -8.59
N THR A 713 -8.38 0.96 -9.25
CA THR A 713 -8.09 1.45 -10.60
C THR A 713 -8.01 0.30 -11.60
N VAL A 714 -8.19 0.64 -12.87
CA VAL A 714 -8.01 -0.28 -13.99
C VAL A 714 -6.82 0.18 -14.79
N ARG A 715 -5.96 -0.76 -15.16
CA ARG A 715 -4.82 -0.48 -16.04
C ARG A 715 -5.27 -0.42 -17.48
N LEU A 716 -4.77 0.57 -18.20
CA LEU A 716 -4.97 0.74 -19.62
C LEU A 716 -3.61 0.65 -20.29
N LYS A 717 -3.55 -0.11 -21.38
CA LYS A 717 -2.36 -0.18 -22.23
C LYS A 717 -2.67 0.54 -23.54
N ALA A 718 -1.89 1.57 -23.82
CA ALA A 718 -1.91 2.27 -25.10
C ALA A 718 -0.60 2.04 -25.85
N SER A 719 -0.67 2.08 -27.17
CA SER A 719 0.46 1.88 -28.09
C SER A 719 0.69 3.13 -28.91
N PHE A 720 1.96 3.50 -29.04
CA PHE A 720 2.43 4.71 -29.68
C PHE A 720 3.49 4.32 -30.72
N PRO A 721 3.42 4.82 -31.97
CA PRO A 721 4.43 4.52 -32.99
C PRO A 721 5.86 4.89 -32.57
N ASN A 722 6.00 6.02 -31.86
CA ASN A 722 7.25 6.52 -31.28
C ASN A 722 8.40 6.74 -32.28
N GLU A 723 8.11 7.04 -33.56
CA GLU A 723 9.12 7.21 -34.63
C GLU A 723 10.27 8.17 -34.25
N ASP A 724 9.97 9.25 -33.51
CA ASP A 724 10.95 10.26 -33.10
C ASP A 724 11.68 9.93 -31.79
N ASN A 725 11.44 8.75 -31.19
CA ASN A 725 12.03 8.32 -29.92
C ASN A 725 11.80 9.29 -28.74
N ARG A 726 10.66 10.00 -28.73
CA ARG A 726 10.29 10.96 -27.67
C ARG A 726 9.81 10.27 -26.39
N LEU A 727 9.38 9.01 -26.49
CA LEU A 727 9.00 8.18 -25.35
C LEU A 727 10.10 7.15 -25.10
N TRP A 728 10.53 7.03 -23.83
CA TRP A 728 11.58 6.11 -23.42
C TRP A 728 11.11 5.16 -22.32
N PRO A 729 11.41 3.84 -22.38
CA PRO A 729 10.99 2.90 -21.34
C PRO A 729 11.38 3.35 -19.91
N GLY A 730 10.43 3.28 -18.97
CA GLY A 730 10.60 3.76 -17.59
C GLY A 730 10.27 5.25 -17.38
N GLN A 731 10.06 6.03 -18.45
CA GLN A 731 9.62 7.42 -18.35
C GLN A 731 8.18 7.49 -17.82
N PHE A 732 7.94 8.38 -16.87
CA PHE A 732 6.59 8.71 -16.41
C PHE A 732 5.96 9.79 -17.30
N VAL A 733 4.73 9.57 -17.72
CA VAL A 733 3.95 10.47 -18.60
C VAL A 733 2.54 10.65 -18.04
N ASN A 734 1.89 11.75 -18.37
CA ASN A 734 0.45 11.92 -18.14
C ASN A 734 -0.28 11.44 -19.38
N ALA A 735 -1.03 10.35 -19.30
CA ALA A 735 -1.76 9.80 -20.43
C ALA A 735 -3.25 10.15 -20.31
N ARG A 736 -3.85 10.61 -21.41
CA ARG A 736 -5.31 10.84 -21.49
C ARG A 736 -5.90 10.18 -22.72
N VAL A 737 -6.92 9.34 -22.51
CA VAL A 737 -7.72 8.67 -23.54
C VAL A 737 -9.02 9.42 -23.76
N ARG A 738 -9.36 9.70 -25.03
CA ARG A 738 -10.65 10.31 -25.36
C ARG A 738 -11.71 9.22 -25.47
N VAL A 739 -12.64 9.18 -24.50
CA VAL A 739 -13.65 8.12 -24.41
C VAL A 739 -14.95 8.46 -25.13
N ALA A 740 -15.29 9.75 -25.26
CA ALA A 740 -16.48 10.19 -25.98
C ALA A 740 -16.32 11.64 -26.43
N VAL A 741 -17.21 12.10 -27.32
CA VAL A 741 -17.42 13.51 -27.63
C VAL A 741 -18.88 13.83 -27.38
N ARG A 742 -19.15 14.73 -26.44
CA ARG A 742 -20.51 15.17 -26.18
C ARG A 742 -20.88 16.26 -27.17
N ARG A 743 -21.78 15.93 -28.11
CA ARG A 743 -22.25 16.88 -29.11
C ARG A 743 -23.21 17.90 -28.52
N GLY A 744 -23.04 19.18 -28.88
CA GLY A 744 -23.91 20.27 -28.44
C GLY A 744 -23.99 20.46 -26.93
N GLY A 745 -22.91 20.16 -26.19
CA GLY A 745 -22.85 20.37 -24.74
C GLY A 745 -22.83 21.87 -24.39
N LEU A 746 -23.55 22.26 -23.33
CA LEU A 746 -23.55 23.65 -22.86
C LEU A 746 -22.30 23.91 -22.03
N THR A 747 -21.45 24.82 -22.48
CA THR A 747 -20.22 25.21 -21.78
C THR A 747 -20.29 26.65 -21.28
N VAL A 748 -19.72 26.85 -20.09
CA VAL A 748 -19.48 28.17 -19.50
C VAL A 748 -18.03 28.24 -19.02
N PRO A 749 -17.42 29.44 -18.93
CA PRO A 749 -16.13 29.59 -18.25
C PRO A 749 -16.24 29.08 -16.81
N VAL A 750 -15.25 28.33 -16.33
CA VAL A 750 -15.27 27.77 -14.97
C VAL A 750 -15.42 28.86 -13.90
N THR A 751 -14.93 30.07 -14.18
CA THR A 751 -15.05 31.25 -13.31
C THR A 751 -16.49 31.70 -13.08
N ALA A 752 -17.44 31.32 -13.94
CA ALA A 752 -18.86 31.62 -13.75
C ALA A 752 -19.55 30.70 -12.74
N VAL A 753 -18.98 29.53 -12.44
CA VAL A 753 -19.56 28.52 -11.55
C VAL A 753 -19.17 28.80 -10.10
N GLN A 754 -20.16 28.94 -9.24
CA GLN A 754 -20.01 29.18 -7.80
C GLN A 754 -20.59 28.02 -6.99
N GLN A 755 -20.08 27.83 -5.76
CA GLN A 755 -20.56 26.80 -4.84
C GLN A 755 -21.46 27.42 -3.77
N GLY A 756 -22.69 26.91 -3.65
CA GLY A 756 -23.67 27.35 -2.67
C GLY A 756 -24.06 26.24 -1.69
N PRO A 757 -24.85 26.57 -0.63
CA PRO A 757 -25.29 25.60 0.39
C PRO A 757 -26.09 24.41 -0.16
N THR A 758 -26.71 24.56 -1.32
CA THR A 758 -27.57 23.57 -1.98
C THR A 758 -26.94 22.97 -3.25
N GLY A 759 -25.68 23.30 -3.57
CA GLY A 759 -24.97 22.83 -4.77
C GLY A 759 -24.41 23.95 -5.64
N ALA A 760 -23.90 23.60 -6.83
CA ALA A 760 -23.32 24.54 -7.77
C ALA A 760 -24.40 25.44 -8.40
N TYR A 761 -24.07 26.72 -8.60
CA TYR A 761 -24.95 27.69 -9.26
C TYR A 761 -24.13 28.67 -10.10
N VAL A 762 -24.79 29.37 -11.02
CA VAL A 762 -24.22 30.49 -11.78
C VAL A 762 -25.13 31.70 -11.66
N TRP A 763 -24.57 32.90 -11.85
CA TRP A 763 -25.35 34.11 -12.00
C TRP A 763 -25.70 34.30 -13.47
N VAL A 764 -26.99 34.30 -13.79
CA VAL A 764 -27.51 34.62 -15.13
C VAL A 764 -28.03 36.05 -15.17
N VAL A 765 -27.90 36.70 -16.31
CA VAL A 765 -28.51 38.01 -16.56
C VAL A 765 -29.83 37.81 -17.32
N SER A 766 -30.93 38.26 -16.73
CA SER A 766 -32.26 38.20 -17.36
C SER A 766 -32.37 39.19 -18.53
N ALA A 767 -33.38 39.01 -19.38
CA ALA A 767 -33.68 39.94 -20.48
C ALA A 767 -33.98 41.38 -19.99
N GLU A 768 -34.35 41.54 -18.73
CA GLU A 768 -34.61 42.82 -18.06
C GLU A 768 -33.34 43.47 -17.48
N GLY A 769 -32.16 42.86 -17.72
CA GLY A 769 -30.88 43.37 -17.23
C GLY A 769 -30.67 43.20 -15.72
N ARG A 770 -31.28 42.17 -15.11
CA ARG A 770 -31.14 41.86 -13.67
C ARG A 770 -30.42 40.53 -13.45
N ALA A 771 -29.63 40.45 -12.38
CA ALA A 771 -28.94 39.23 -11.97
C ALA A 771 -29.90 38.27 -11.26
N ALA A 772 -29.91 37.00 -11.69
CA ALA A 772 -30.63 35.91 -11.04
C ALA A 772 -29.70 34.72 -10.82
N MET A 773 -29.91 33.97 -9.74
CA MET A 773 -29.18 32.73 -9.49
C MET A 773 -29.85 31.58 -10.22
N ALA A 774 -29.09 30.85 -11.03
CA ALA A 774 -29.52 29.61 -11.66
C ALA A 774 -28.74 28.44 -11.05
N ALA A 775 -29.43 27.50 -10.40
CA ALA A 775 -28.82 26.26 -9.95
C ALA A 775 -28.39 25.45 -11.16
N VAL A 776 -27.15 24.94 -11.16
CA VAL A 776 -26.60 24.17 -12.27
C VAL A 776 -26.09 22.82 -11.81
N THR A 777 -26.19 21.83 -12.69
CA THR A 777 -25.49 20.55 -12.53
C THR A 777 -24.27 20.58 -13.44
N VAL A 778 -23.07 20.64 -12.85
CA VAL A 778 -21.83 20.59 -13.61
C VAL A 778 -21.52 19.12 -13.90
N ALA A 779 -21.48 18.77 -15.19
CA ALA A 779 -21.14 17.43 -15.63
C ALA A 779 -19.63 17.18 -15.49
N ARG A 780 -18.82 18.16 -15.93
CA ARG A 780 -17.37 18.09 -15.92
C ARG A 780 -16.74 19.46 -16.08
N THR A 781 -15.49 19.62 -15.63
CA THR A 781 -14.68 20.82 -15.89
C THR A 781 -13.40 20.39 -16.61
N ASP A 782 -13.06 21.06 -17.71
CA ASP A 782 -11.85 20.80 -18.50
C ASP A 782 -11.32 22.09 -19.14
N GLU A 783 -10.00 22.26 -19.21
CA GLU A 783 -9.29 23.40 -19.83
C GLU A 783 -9.92 24.81 -19.57
N GLY A 784 -10.35 25.06 -18.33
CA GLY A 784 -10.94 26.35 -17.92
C GLY A 784 -12.42 26.55 -18.29
N ARG A 785 -13.08 25.50 -18.82
CA ARG A 785 -14.51 25.47 -19.14
C ARG A 785 -15.23 24.42 -18.30
N ALA A 786 -16.45 24.72 -17.90
CA ALA A 786 -17.36 23.80 -17.24
C ALA A 786 -18.47 23.37 -18.21
N LEU A 787 -18.61 22.07 -18.42
CA LEU A 787 -19.71 21.44 -19.14
C LEU A 787 -20.90 21.30 -18.17
N ILE A 788 -22.05 21.85 -18.56
CA ILE A 788 -23.25 21.93 -17.74
C ILE A 788 -24.30 20.92 -18.27
N ASP A 789 -24.78 20.06 -17.38
CA ASP A 789 -25.81 19.06 -17.66
C ASP A 789 -27.22 19.64 -17.63
N LYS A 790 -27.51 20.48 -16.63
CA LYS A 790 -28.84 21.04 -16.36
C LYS A 790 -28.71 22.45 -15.78
N GLY A 791 -29.73 23.27 -16.03
CA GLY A 791 -29.90 24.58 -15.38
C GLY A 791 -29.62 25.79 -16.26
N LEU A 792 -29.14 25.60 -17.50
CA LEU A 792 -28.85 26.68 -18.45
C LEU A 792 -29.38 26.38 -19.85
N THR A 793 -29.51 27.43 -20.65
CA THR A 793 -29.84 27.34 -22.08
C THR A 793 -28.80 28.07 -22.91
N ALA A 794 -28.59 27.63 -24.16
CA ALA A 794 -27.62 28.24 -25.06
C ALA A 794 -27.95 29.72 -25.30
N GLY A 795 -26.92 30.57 -25.32
CA GLY A 795 -27.06 32.02 -25.52
C GLY A 795 -27.41 32.83 -24.26
N GLN A 796 -27.71 32.19 -23.11
CA GLN A 796 -27.84 32.90 -21.84
C GLN A 796 -26.53 33.59 -21.45
N LEU A 797 -26.61 34.78 -20.86
CA LEU A 797 -25.44 35.49 -20.36
C LEU A 797 -25.18 35.08 -18.91
N VAL A 798 -24.02 34.49 -18.65
CA VAL A 798 -23.55 34.15 -17.30
C VAL A 798 -22.48 35.13 -16.83
N VAL A 799 -22.49 35.47 -15.56
CA VAL A 799 -21.50 36.39 -14.97
C VAL A 799 -20.22 35.63 -14.64
N THR A 800 -19.12 36.08 -15.23
CA THR A 800 -17.77 35.52 -15.08
C THR A 800 -16.86 36.31 -14.13
N ASP A 801 -17.18 37.60 -13.90
CA ASP A 801 -16.48 38.45 -12.93
C ASP A 801 -17.46 39.49 -12.33
N GLY A 802 -17.25 39.86 -11.07
CA GLY A 802 -18.13 40.74 -10.28
C GLY A 802 -19.25 40.04 -9.51
N GLN A 803 -19.22 38.70 -9.39
CA GLN A 803 -20.30 37.92 -8.76
C GLN A 803 -20.53 38.24 -7.27
N TYR A 804 -19.48 38.63 -6.54
CA TYR A 804 -19.56 38.90 -5.09
C TYR A 804 -20.38 40.14 -4.73
N ASN A 805 -20.62 41.02 -5.71
CA ASN A 805 -21.40 42.24 -5.53
C ASN A 805 -22.89 42.06 -5.90
N LEU A 806 -23.31 40.83 -6.22
CA LEU A 806 -24.66 40.54 -6.71
C LEU A 806 -25.55 39.93 -5.61
N LYS A 807 -26.79 40.41 -5.58
CA LYS A 807 -27.93 39.78 -4.90
C LYS A 807 -29.03 39.48 -5.92
N PRO A 808 -29.92 38.49 -5.68
CA PRO A 808 -31.03 38.23 -6.60
C PRO A 808 -31.84 39.50 -6.87
N GLY A 809 -32.06 39.81 -8.14
CA GLY A 809 -32.78 41.01 -8.58
C GLY A 809 -31.91 42.27 -8.80
N THR A 810 -30.61 42.23 -8.49
CA THR A 810 -29.70 43.38 -8.69
C THR A 810 -29.66 43.80 -10.16
N ARG A 811 -29.85 45.09 -10.46
CA ARG A 811 -29.67 45.63 -11.82
C ARG A 811 -28.19 45.59 -12.20
N VAL A 812 -27.89 44.99 -13.34
CA VAL A 812 -26.50 44.81 -13.80
C VAL A 812 -26.23 45.61 -15.07
N ALA A 813 -25.00 46.10 -15.19
CA ALA A 813 -24.45 46.67 -16.41
C ALA A 813 -23.46 45.66 -17.03
N PRO A 814 -23.93 44.77 -17.92
CA PRO A 814 -23.10 43.71 -18.47
C PRO A 814 -22.02 44.29 -19.39
N GLN A 815 -20.78 43.91 -19.15
CA GLN A 815 -19.64 44.18 -20.02
C GLN A 815 -19.22 42.85 -20.68
N PRO A 816 -18.98 42.82 -22.00
CA PRO A 816 -18.51 41.61 -22.65
C PRO A 816 -17.12 41.25 -22.12
N SER A 817 -16.91 39.96 -21.81
CA SER A 817 -15.58 39.44 -21.51
C SER A 817 -14.61 39.76 -22.66
N ARG A 818 -13.61 40.60 -22.39
CA ARG A 818 -12.47 40.78 -23.31
C ARG A 818 -11.70 39.46 -23.33
N SER A 819 -11.95 38.66 -24.36
CA SER A 819 -11.27 37.40 -24.59
C SER A 819 -9.77 37.65 -24.70
N ALA A 820 -8.97 36.92 -23.93
CA ALA A 820 -7.53 36.84 -24.09
C ALA A 820 -7.17 35.93 -25.30
N ASP A 821 -7.72 36.24 -26.47
CA ASP A 821 -7.29 35.66 -27.75
C ASP A 821 -6.61 36.77 -28.55
N GLY A 822 -5.31 36.96 -28.33
CA GLY A 822 -4.56 38.07 -28.93
C GLY A 822 -3.14 38.25 -28.41
N ARG A 823 -2.34 37.16 -28.33
CA ARG A 823 -0.87 37.25 -28.31
C ARG A 823 -0.28 36.40 -29.44
N SER A 824 -0.56 36.81 -30.66
CA SER A 824 0.38 36.69 -31.77
C SER A 824 0.26 37.97 -32.59
N GLY A 825 1.26 38.83 -32.43
CA GLY A 825 1.29 40.18 -32.98
C GLY A 825 2.68 40.73 -32.76
N THR A 826 3.57 40.37 -33.68
CA THR A 826 4.90 40.90 -33.89
C THR A 826 4.90 42.44 -33.81
N GLY A 827 5.55 43.01 -32.79
CA GLY A 827 5.96 44.40 -32.79
C GLY A 827 7.31 44.53 -33.51
N ALA A 828 7.27 44.74 -34.82
CA ALA A 828 8.34 45.43 -35.53
C ALA A 828 8.20 46.93 -35.22
N GLY A 829 9.21 47.52 -34.59
CA GLY A 829 9.31 48.98 -34.46
C GLY A 829 9.79 49.60 -35.77
N PRO A 830 9.31 50.79 -36.16
CA PRO A 830 9.88 51.53 -37.28
C PRO A 830 11.02 52.44 -36.81
N ALA A 831 12.09 52.44 -37.63
CA ALA A 831 13.26 53.33 -37.67
C ALA A 831 14.27 53.25 -36.51
#